data_AF-A0A257NUN5-F1
#
_entry.id   AF-A0A257NUN5-F1
#
_cell.length_a   1.000
_cell.length_b   1.000
_cell.length_c   1.000
_cell.angle_alpha   90.00
_cell.angle_beta   90.00
_cell.angle_gamma   90.00
#
_symmetry.space_group_name_H-M   'P 1'
#
loop_
_entity.id
_entity.type
_entity.pdbx_description
1 polymer ?
#
loop_
_entity_poly.entity_id
_entity_poly.type
_entity_poly.pdbx_seq_one_letter_code
_entity_poly.pdbx_strand_id
1 'polypeptide(L)'
;MTAQLGQIVTLETSLTGFNQSLDGVPILLSATGGATFVGNSQCKVDSSTDPNHYCIYQIKLPSTAPANNTVTVTAAVVGNPATYQTWNTPTVTITTQPNSVPGTITLQSMGTNTPIGMSSPIWAVLQDSSGGGDTVVTLSASNANISINPGISVTTGAYQTLSCTLNSSNPVCGFGVKGVMAGNATISATSSPSSYTIQPLSFSVNAPLSTSRVIKFANANSQSVWVGITGGTSISYETSALVSTIDPARSGPNKMCGPSNPAGACPTGSTCQQGGATPIASTTYFCYWDQPVPSNGYEIQAGSTTIPPPPATTSISISDSSYDPMADIIWSGNFYPREGCTLSPGTNELICTIANCGNSVSGQACAPGTGGAPAVATLPEVTLQQNSTDYYDISIIGGANVMTTFGPDSSAGPVPAPSGYMCGTAGAGSAQGGLLAADWSMATHIKDPLTVGGSTAYSFSAQTAPTPATAYYRFVSTESPRQNPGCTSSSACTTSGFVCGYDINAIDNGNSSDYTTSCGSHLAWLSANGIWALNANSTNNAPFHFQGSYNDGAGNPIQLNQLFACTAPTVSGYSSPIADPSLACGCTNWGDGALASTTGDAAFSAQIATPSTSCTANNTVAGSSYNWSAYVLPSIAWLKKSCPTCYTYPFDDMSSTFQCSNQASSSSGTNSVPYVITFNGHIPGQ
;
A
#
# COMPACT_ATOMS: atom_id res chain seq x y z
N MET A 1 -16.48 -18.93 -33.84
CA MET A 1 -17.42 -19.45 -32.81
C MET A 1 -18.87 -19.16 -33.23
N THR A 2 -19.86 -19.67 -32.49
CA THR A 2 -21.29 -19.37 -32.70
C THR A 2 -21.85 -18.61 -31.49
N ALA A 3 -22.74 -17.65 -31.70
CA ALA A 3 -23.35 -16.89 -30.60
C ALA A 3 -24.76 -16.36 -30.90
N GLN A 4 -25.54 -16.09 -29.84
CA GLN A 4 -26.91 -15.63 -29.93
C GLN A 4 -27.02 -14.15 -30.33
N LEU A 5 -27.92 -13.84 -31.26
CA LEU A 5 -28.28 -12.47 -31.62
C LEU A 5 -28.74 -11.66 -30.41
N GLY A 6 -28.37 -10.38 -30.41
CA GLY A 6 -28.75 -9.42 -29.37
C GLY A 6 -28.07 -9.64 -28.02
N GLN A 7 -27.13 -10.58 -27.88
CA GLN A 7 -26.45 -10.88 -26.63
C GLN A 7 -25.04 -10.32 -26.57
N ILE A 8 -24.51 -10.18 -25.35
CA ILE A 8 -23.10 -9.89 -25.12
C ILE A 8 -22.35 -11.22 -25.15
N VAL A 9 -21.20 -11.23 -25.82
CA VAL A 9 -20.28 -12.36 -25.86
C VAL A 9 -18.94 -11.88 -25.35
N THR A 10 -18.34 -12.64 -24.44
CA THR A 10 -16.96 -12.43 -24.02
C THR A 10 -16.08 -13.36 -24.84
N LEU A 11 -15.07 -12.79 -25.46
CA LEU A 11 -14.12 -13.49 -26.32
C LEU A 11 -12.76 -13.46 -25.64
N GLU A 12 -12.24 -14.62 -25.30
CA GLU A 12 -10.82 -14.82 -24.94
C GLU A 12 -10.17 -15.50 -26.14
N THR A 13 -9.68 -14.70 -27.08
CA THR A 13 -9.08 -15.22 -28.30
C THR A 13 -7.62 -14.85 -28.33
N SER A 14 -6.81 -15.83 -28.69
CA SER A 14 -5.47 -15.56 -29.18
C SER A 14 -5.59 -14.75 -30.46
N LEU A 15 -4.86 -13.63 -30.55
CA LEU A 15 -4.65 -12.89 -31.78
C LEU A 15 -3.48 -13.48 -32.59
N THR A 16 -3.31 -14.80 -32.53
CA THR A 16 -2.38 -15.54 -33.41
C THR A 16 -2.66 -15.18 -34.87
N GLY A 17 -1.58 -14.99 -35.61
CA GLY A 17 -1.64 -14.65 -37.02
C GLY A 17 -0.81 -13.44 -37.36
N PHE A 18 -0.49 -12.55 -36.41
CA PHE A 18 0.47 -11.48 -36.68
C PHE A 18 1.80 -12.08 -37.16
N ASN A 19 2.33 -11.52 -38.25
CA ASN A 19 3.56 -11.97 -38.89
C ASN A 19 4.83 -11.60 -38.10
N GLN A 20 4.71 -10.94 -36.95
CA GLN A 20 5.78 -10.32 -36.18
C GLN A 20 5.42 -10.25 -34.68
N SER A 21 6.42 -10.04 -33.82
CA SER A 21 6.28 -9.84 -32.37
C SER A 21 5.58 -8.51 -32.05
N LEU A 22 4.71 -8.48 -31.04
CA LEU A 22 3.87 -7.34 -30.67
C LEU A 22 4.28 -6.67 -29.34
N ASP A 23 5.54 -6.79 -28.91
CA ASP A 23 6.04 -6.35 -27.60
C ASP A 23 5.63 -4.90 -27.23
N GLY A 24 4.59 -4.76 -26.39
CA GLY A 24 4.06 -3.48 -25.93
C GLY A 24 3.25 -2.68 -26.98
N VAL A 25 2.87 -3.31 -28.09
CA VAL A 25 2.20 -2.66 -29.23
C VAL A 25 0.68 -2.59 -28.98
N PRO A 26 0.05 -1.40 -29.08
CA PRO A 26 -1.40 -1.29 -28.90
C PRO A 26 -2.16 -1.82 -30.12
N ILE A 27 -3.19 -2.63 -29.88
CA ILE A 27 -4.08 -3.19 -30.89
C ILE A 27 -5.48 -2.61 -30.68
N LEU A 28 -6.09 -2.14 -31.75
CA LEU A 28 -7.49 -1.75 -31.81
C LEU A 28 -8.31 -2.84 -32.49
N LEU A 29 -9.39 -3.24 -31.84
CA LEU A 29 -10.37 -4.16 -32.38
C LEU A 29 -11.52 -3.38 -33.02
N SER A 30 -11.97 -3.88 -34.18
CA SER A 30 -13.15 -3.38 -34.90
C SER A 30 -14.07 -4.55 -35.24
N ALA A 31 -15.38 -4.29 -35.35
CA ALA A 31 -16.36 -5.32 -35.64
C ALA A 31 -17.30 -4.92 -36.78
N THR A 32 -17.74 -5.90 -37.57
CA THR A 32 -18.70 -5.71 -38.66
C THR A 32 -20.13 -6.05 -38.24
N GLY A 33 -21.09 -5.93 -39.16
CA GLY A 33 -22.43 -6.48 -38.98
C GLY A 33 -23.29 -5.79 -37.91
N GLY A 34 -22.96 -4.54 -37.54
CA GLY A 34 -23.70 -3.78 -36.53
C GLY A 34 -23.44 -4.23 -35.08
N ALA A 35 -22.43 -5.06 -34.85
CA ALA A 35 -21.97 -5.38 -33.51
C ALA A 35 -21.16 -4.23 -32.90
N THR A 36 -21.21 -4.09 -31.57
CA THR A 36 -20.51 -3.01 -30.85
C THR A 36 -19.73 -3.57 -29.66
N PHE A 37 -18.55 -3.01 -29.38
CA PHE A 37 -17.81 -3.40 -28.19
C PHE A 37 -18.45 -2.82 -26.94
N VAL A 38 -18.44 -3.62 -25.87
CA VAL A 38 -18.78 -3.18 -24.52
C VAL A 38 -17.46 -2.83 -23.83
N GLY A 39 -17.30 -1.59 -23.36
CA GLY A 39 -16.04 -1.12 -22.77
C GLY A 39 -14.96 -0.78 -23.82
N ASN A 40 -13.68 -0.86 -23.43
CA ASN A 40 -12.56 -0.55 -24.31
C ASN A 40 -12.40 -1.65 -25.39
N SER A 41 -12.23 -1.24 -26.64
CA SER A 41 -11.95 -2.10 -27.78
C SER A 41 -10.46 -2.19 -28.11
N GLN A 42 -9.61 -1.57 -27.29
CA GLN A 42 -8.17 -1.73 -27.38
C GLN A 42 -7.69 -2.87 -26.49
N CYS A 43 -6.64 -3.54 -26.94
CA CYS A 43 -5.88 -4.49 -26.16
C CYS A 43 -4.40 -4.17 -26.32
N LYS A 44 -3.64 -4.28 -25.24
CA LYS A 44 -2.18 -4.32 -25.30
C LYS A 44 -1.77 -5.78 -25.24
N VAL A 45 -0.81 -6.16 -26.05
CA VAL A 45 -0.23 -7.51 -26.02
C VAL A 45 1.28 -7.34 -25.99
N ASP A 46 1.97 -8.28 -25.39
CA ASP A 46 3.43 -8.30 -25.34
C ASP A 46 3.87 -9.74 -25.56
N SER A 47 4.68 -10.01 -26.59
CA SER A 47 5.03 -11.39 -26.95
C SER A 47 6.03 -12.00 -25.98
N SER A 48 6.72 -11.17 -25.20
CA SER A 48 7.66 -11.63 -24.18
C SER A 48 6.93 -12.21 -22.96
N THR A 49 5.71 -11.74 -22.68
CA THR A 49 4.86 -12.18 -21.57
C THR A 49 3.71 -13.07 -22.02
N ASP A 50 3.18 -12.87 -23.23
CA ASP A 50 2.13 -13.67 -23.87
C ASP A 50 2.53 -14.11 -25.28
N PRO A 51 3.16 -15.30 -25.43
CA PRO A 51 3.52 -15.83 -26.74
C PRO A 51 2.33 -16.06 -27.68
N ASN A 52 1.11 -16.12 -27.13
CA ASN A 52 -0.12 -16.41 -27.88
C ASN A 52 -1.00 -15.16 -28.06
N HIS A 53 -0.60 -13.99 -27.55
CA HIS A 53 -1.30 -12.70 -27.71
C HIS A 53 -2.79 -12.79 -27.40
N TYR A 54 -3.16 -13.32 -26.23
CA TYR A 54 -4.55 -13.41 -25.82
C TYR A 54 -5.12 -12.04 -25.50
N CYS A 55 -6.36 -11.80 -25.95
CA CYS A 55 -7.12 -10.61 -25.65
C CYS A 55 -8.51 -11.00 -25.14
N ILE A 56 -8.95 -10.36 -24.05
CA ILE A 56 -10.31 -10.49 -23.55
C ILE A 56 -11.11 -9.24 -23.90
N TYR A 57 -12.19 -9.43 -24.65
CA TYR A 57 -13.09 -8.33 -25.00
C TYR A 57 -14.54 -8.78 -25.09
N GLN A 58 -15.43 -7.85 -24.78
CA GLN A 58 -16.87 -8.06 -24.84
C GLN A 58 -17.46 -7.38 -26.05
N ILE A 59 -18.29 -8.10 -26.80
CA ILE A 59 -18.99 -7.61 -27.97
C ILE A 59 -20.49 -7.84 -27.83
N LYS A 60 -21.27 -6.78 -28.00
CA LYS A 60 -22.73 -6.84 -28.14
C LYS A 60 -23.06 -7.15 -29.59
N LEU A 61 -23.66 -8.31 -29.82
CA LEU A 61 -24.12 -8.74 -31.13
C LEU A 61 -25.41 -7.99 -31.53
N PRO A 62 -25.64 -7.78 -32.84
CA PRO A 62 -26.84 -7.12 -33.33
C PRO A 62 -28.09 -7.92 -32.95
N SER A 63 -29.22 -7.23 -32.72
CA SER A 63 -30.51 -7.86 -32.43
C SER A 63 -31.13 -8.53 -33.67
N THR A 64 -30.70 -8.13 -34.86
CA THR A 64 -31.11 -8.71 -36.15
C THR A 64 -29.93 -9.39 -36.84
N ALA A 65 -30.21 -10.43 -37.62
CA ALA A 65 -29.18 -11.19 -38.31
C ALA A 65 -28.39 -10.31 -39.31
N PRO A 66 -27.05 -10.22 -39.20
CA PRO A 66 -26.21 -9.52 -40.17
C PRO A 66 -26.05 -10.33 -41.46
N ALA A 67 -25.45 -9.73 -42.49
CA ALA A 67 -25.17 -10.41 -43.75
C ALA A 67 -24.36 -11.71 -43.51
N ASN A 68 -24.77 -12.79 -44.20
CA ASN A 68 -24.23 -14.15 -44.04
C ASN A 68 -24.32 -14.74 -42.63
N ASN A 69 -25.12 -14.15 -41.72
CA ASN A 69 -25.18 -14.51 -40.30
C ASN A 69 -23.81 -14.47 -39.63
N THR A 70 -22.93 -13.56 -40.05
CA THR A 70 -21.58 -13.46 -39.51
C THR A 70 -21.25 -12.05 -39.05
N VAL A 71 -20.63 -11.97 -37.88
CA VAL A 71 -19.88 -10.79 -37.41
C VAL A 71 -18.40 -11.14 -37.49
N THR A 72 -17.60 -10.25 -38.06
CA THR A 72 -16.14 -10.40 -38.10
C THR A 72 -15.53 -9.34 -37.19
N VAL A 73 -14.69 -9.79 -36.27
CA VAL A 73 -13.83 -8.93 -35.46
C VAL A 73 -12.45 -8.90 -36.10
N THR A 74 -11.89 -7.71 -36.26
CA THR A 74 -10.62 -7.47 -36.94
C THR A 74 -9.69 -6.72 -36.01
N ALA A 75 -8.46 -7.22 -35.84
CA ALA A 75 -7.44 -6.61 -35.01
C ALA A 75 -6.44 -5.81 -35.85
N ALA A 76 -6.21 -4.55 -35.49
CA ALA A 76 -5.29 -3.65 -36.17
C ALA A 76 -4.36 -2.95 -35.19
N VAL A 77 -3.07 -2.89 -35.50
CA VAL A 77 -2.08 -2.11 -34.73
C VAL A 77 -2.38 -0.61 -34.86
N VAL A 78 -2.29 0.14 -33.74
CA VAL A 78 -2.53 1.60 -33.71
C VAL A 78 -1.40 2.35 -32.99
N GLY A 79 -0.85 3.39 -33.63
CA GLY A 79 0.28 4.21 -33.13
C GLY A 79 1.32 4.54 -34.23
N ASN A 80 2.21 5.53 -34.02
CA ASN A 80 3.27 5.99 -34.95
C ASN A 80 4.55 6.26 -34.09
N PRO A 81 5.84 6.02 -34.50
CA PRO A 81 6.29 6.19 -35.88
C PRO A 81 7.50 5.38 -36.48
N ALA A 82 7.45 5.32 -37.81
CA ALA A 82 8.55 5.43 -38.80
C ALA A 82 9.49 4.26 -39.16
N THR A 83 9.61 3.17 -38.41
CA THR A 83 10.67 2.16 -38.71
C THR A 83 10.24 0.72 -39.00
N TYR A 84 8.97 0.34 -38.92
CA TYR A 84 8.58 -1.07 -39.04
C TYR A 84 7.50 -1.39 -40.09
N GLN A 85 7.53 -2.67 -40.47
CA GLN A 85 7.09 -3.32 -41.70
C GLN A 85 5.55 -3.50 -41.79
N THR A 86 5.05 -4.05 -42.91
CA THR A 86 3.64 -4.35 -43.12
C THR A 86 3.13 -5.45 -42.16
N TRP A 87 2.14 -5.10 -41.33
CA TRP A 87 1.42 -6.03 -40.44
C TRP A 87 0.23 -6.63 -41.17
N ASN A 88 0.00 -7.93 -40.99
CA ASN A 88 -1.26 -8.53 -41.42
C ASN A 88 -2.36 -8.31 -40.37
N THR A 89 -3.61 -8.56 -40.76
CA THR A 89 -4.79 -8.20 -39.97
C THR A 89 -5.55 -9.48 -39.57
N PRO A 90 -5.26 -10.06 -38.39
CA PRO A 90 -5.96 -11.25 -37.94
C PRO A 90 -7.44 -10.93 -37.70
N THR A 91 -8.29 -11.93 -37.97
CA THR A 91 -9.74 -11.81 -37.86
C THR A 91 -10.35 -12.99 -37.13
N VAL A 92 -11.41 -12.73 -36.38
CA VAL A 92 -12.22 -13.73 -35.70
C VAL A 92 -13.64 -13.64 -36.22
N THR A 93 -14.18 -14.77 -36.70
CA THR A 93 -15.56 -14.84 -37.19
C THR A 93 -16.50 -15.44 -36.15
N ILE A 94 -17.60 -14.72 -35.90
CA ILE A 94 -18.69 -15.10 -35.03
C ILE A 94 -19.91 -15.38 -35.90
N THR A 95 -20.37 -16.62 -35.93
CA THR A 95 -21.62 -17.01 -36.58
C THR A 95 -22.78 -16.72 -35.64
N THR A 96 -23.71 -15.87 -36.05
CA THR A 96 -24.86 -15.46 -35.24
C THR A 96 -26.05 -16.39 -35.43
N GLN A 97 -26.78 -16.69 -34.36
CA GLN A 97 -27.97 -17.56 -34.39
C GLN A 97 -29.05 -17.07 -33.41
N PRO A 98 -30.31 -17.55 -33.48
CA PRO A 98 -31.37 -17.12 -32.56
C PRO A 98 -31.34 -17.81 -31.19
N ASN A 99 -30.69 -18.96 -31.08
CA ASN A 99 -30.66 -19.79 -29.87
C ASN A 99 -29.49 -19.45 -28.95
N SER A 100 -29.66 -19.66 -27.65
CA SER A 100 -28.57 -19.52 -26.68
C SER A 100 -27.44 -20.52 -26.94
N VAL A 101 -26.23 -20.10 -26.61
CA VAL A 101 -25.02 -20.93 -26.64
C VAL A 101 -24.51 -21.00 -25.21
N PRO A 102 -24.56 -22.16 -24.54
CA PRO A 102 -24.06 -22.29 -23.19
C PRO A 102 -22.57 -21.92 -23.10
N GLY A 103 -21.73 -22.40 -24.01
CA GLY A 103 -20.27 -22.20 -23.92
C GLY A 103 -19.59 -23.28 -23.07
N THR A 104 -18.39 -22.98 -22.57
CA THR A 104 -17.58 -23.90 -21.74
C THR A 104 -17.02 -23.17 -20.54
N ILE A 105 -16.78 -23.88 -19.43
CA ILE A 105 -16.15 -23.28 -18.24
C ILE A 105 -14.78 -23.92 -18.08
N THR A 106 -13.74 -23.09 -18.11
CA THR A 106 -12.34 -23.50 -18.01
C THR A 106 -11.78 -23.02 -16.67
N LEU A 107 -11.08 -23.92 -15.96
CA LEU A 107 -10.30 -23.55 -14.79
C LEU A 107 -8.90 -23.13 -15.22
N GLN A 108 -8.47 -21.93 -14.83
CA GLN A 108 -7.19 -21.33 -15.17
C GLN A 108 -6.36 -21.02 -13.93
N SER A 109 -5.03 -20.95 -14.08
CA SER A 109 -4.08 -20.48 -13.05
C SER A 109 -2.86 -19.84 -13.72
N MET A 110 -2.07 -19.05 -12.97
CA MET A 110 -0.80 -18.50 -13.47
C MET A 110 0.33 -19.53 -13.61
N GLY A 111 0.09 -20.75 -13.12
CA GLY A 111 1.05 -21.85 -13.15
C GLY A 111 0.48 -23.10 -12.51
N THR A 112 1.18 -24.21 -12.67
CA THR A 112 0.77 -25.52 -12.13
C THR A 112 1.30 -25.78 -10.72
N ASN A 113 1.91 -24.77 -10.09
CA ASN A 113 2.58 -24.90 -8.79
C ASN A 113 1.99 -23.91 -7.79
N THR A 114 1.76 -24.37 -6.56
CA THR A 114 1.37 -23.51 -5.43
C THR A 114 2.36 -23.75 -4.28
N PRO A 115 3.09 -22.73 -3.83
CA PRO A 115 4.03 -22.87 -2.72
C PRO A 115 3.32 -23.20 -1.38
N ILE A 116 3.94 -24.05 -0.57
CA ILE A 116 3.46 -24.34 0.79
C ILE A 116 3.41 -23.04 1.61
N GLY A 117 2.28 -22.81 2.27
CA GLY A 117 2.04 -21.64 3.11
C GLY A 117 1.53 -20.41 2.37
N MET A 118 1.57 -20.39 1.03
CA MET A 118 1.17 -19.25 0.22
C MET A 118 -0.12 -19.52 -0.54
N SER A 119 -0.93 -18.47 -0.71
CA SER A 119 -2.06 -18.45 -1.63
C SER A 119 -1.56 -18.15 -3.05
N SER A 120 -2.18 -18.73 -4.08
CA SER A 120 -1.97 -18.45 -5.51
C SER A 120 -3.32 -18.22 -6.21
N PRO A 121 -3.38 -17.47 -7.33
CA PRO A 121 -4.65 -17.20 -8.00
C PRO A 121 -5.09 -18.34 -8.91
N ILE A 122 -6.40 -18.59 -8.93
CA ILE A 122 -7.09 -19.44 -9.90
C ILE A 122 -8.36 -18.75 -10.37
N TRP A 123 -8.83 -19.12 -11.56
CA TRP A 123 -10.07 -18.58 -12.13
C TRP A 123 -10.96 -19.68 -12.69
N ALA A 124 -12.27 -19.45 -12.61
CA ALA A 124 -13.26 -20.14 -13.43
C ALA A 124 -13.72 -19.16 -14.52
N VAL A 125 -13.50 -19.49 -15.79
CA VAL A 125 -13.76 -18.61 -16.92
C VAL A 125 -14.79 -19.26 -17.84
N LEU A 126 -15.93 -18.59 -18.01
CA LEU A 126 -16.98 -18.95 -18.97
C LEU A 126 -16.59 -18.42 -20.35
N GLN A 127 -16.20 -19.33 -21.22
CA GLN A 127 -15.76 -19.08 -22.58
C GLN A 127 -16.88 -19.40 -23.57
N ASP A 128 -16.96 -18.65 -24.67
CA ASP A 128 -17.85 -18.90 -25.80
C ASP A 128 -19.36 -18.96 -25.47
N SER A 129 -19.79 -18.37 -24.35
CA SER A 129 -21.19 -18.30 -23.93
C SER A 129 -21.92 -17.10 -24.55
N SER A 130 -23.19 -17.29 -24.90
CA SER A 130 -24.09 -16.20 -25.28
C SER A 130 -25.56 -16.52 -24.99
N GLY A 131 -26.21 -15.61 -24.26
CA GLY A 131 -27.64 -15.72 -23.93
C GLY A 131 -28.06 -16.92 -23.09
N GLY A 132 -27.09 -17.64 -22.51
CA GLY A 132 -27.33 -18.46 -21.32
C GLY A 132 -27.66 -17.57 -20.12
N GLY A 133 -28.51 -18.09 -19.22
CA GLY A 133 -28.75 -17.47 -17.91
C GLY A 133 -27.59 -17.69 -16.94
N ASP A 134 -27.78 -17.24 -15.71
CA ASP A 134 -26.81 -17.42 -14.63
C ASP A 134 -26.50 -18.90 -14.40
N THR A 135 -25.21 -19.20 -14.22
CA THR A 135 -24.74 -20.51 -13.75
C THR A 135 -23.87 -20.37 -12.53
N VAL A 136 -24.18 -21.12 -11.48
CA VAL A 136 -23.37 -21.16 -10.26
C VAL A 136 -22.29 -22.23 -10.44
N VAL A 137 -21.04 -21.83 -10.32
CA VAL A 137 -19.88 -22.74 -10.31
C VAL A 137 -19.44 -22.93 -8.87
N THR A 138 -19.27 -24.18 -8.46
CA THR A 138 -18.80 -24.57 -7.13
C THR A 138 -17.51 -25.37 -7.25
N LEU A 139 -16.44 -24.93 -6.57
CA LEU A 139 -15.13 -25.58 -6.57
C LEU A 139 -15.01 -26.63 -5.45
N SER A 140 -14.17 -27.63 -5.68
CA SER A 140 -13.79 -28.64 -4.71
C SER A 140 -12.33 -29.05 -4.89
N ALA A 141 -11.63 -29.28 -3.77
CA ALA A 141 -10.28 -29.82 -3.77
C ALA A 141 -10.30 -31.34 -3.61
N SER A 142 -9.39 -32.05 -4.30
CA SER A 142 -9.28 -33.51 -4.22
C SER A 142 -8.78 -34.02 -2.88
N ASN A 143 -8.04 -33.20 -2.13
CA ASN A 143 -7.42 -33.54 -0.85
C ASN A 143 -7.03 -32.28 -0.08
N ALA A 144 -6.52 -32.47 1.15
CA ALA A 144 -6.12 -31.40 2.06
C ALA A 144 -4.74 -30.79 1.77
N ASN A 145 -4.07 -31.15 0.67
CA ASN A 145 -2.80 -30.52 0.29
C ASN A 145 -3.01 -29.06 -0.12
N ILE A 146 -4.24 -28.70 -0.51
CA ILE A 146 -4.64 -27.33 -0.83
C ILE A 146 -5.89 -26.92 -0.06
N SER A 147 -6.07 -25.61 0.12
CA SER A 147 -7.30 -24.99 0.62
C SER A 147 -7.74 -23.89 -0.34
N ILE A 148 -9.05 -23.80 -0.63
CA ILE A 148 -9.60 -22.76 -1.52
C ILE A 148 -10.14 -21.61 -0.66
N ASN A 149 -9.88 -20.36 -1.08
CA ASN A 149 -10.32 -19.12 -0.43
C ASN A 149 -10.00 -19.03 1.07
N PRO A 150 -8.74 -19.23 1.49
CA PRO A 150 -8.36 -19.32 2.90
C PRO A 150 -8.64 -18.05 3.73
N GLY A 151 -8.78 -16.88 3.11
CA GLY A 151 -9.01 -15.59 3.77
C GLY A 151 -10.47 -15.12 3.77
N ILE A 152 -11.41 -15.90 3.20
CA ILE A 152 -12.83 -15.55 3.17
C ILE A 152 -13.51 -16.10 4.44
N SER A 153 -13.83 -15.23 5.39
CA SER A 153 -14.27 -15.60 6.74
C SER A 153 -15.75 -15.31 7.05
N VAL A 154 -16.51 -14.61 6.19
CA VAL A 154 -17.93 -14.31 6.48
C VAL A 154 -18.80 -15.57 6.41
N THR A 155 -19.83 -15.59 7.26
CA THR A 155 -20.65 -16.77 7.58
C THR A 155 -21.76 -17.11 6.59
N THR A 156 -21.94 -16.34 5.50
CA THR A 156 -23.01 -16.56 4.51
C THR A 156 -22.62 -16.08 3.09
N GLY A 157 -23.03 -16.82 2.06
CA GLY A 157 -22.93 -16.39 0.64
C GLY A 157 -22.14 -17.34 -0.27
N ALA A 158 -22.14 -17.04 -1.57
CA ALA A 158 -21.58 -17.92 -2.61
C ALA A 158 -20.09 -18.24 -2.37
N TYR A 159 -19.26 -17.24 -2.06
CA TYR A 159 -17.81 -17.42 -1.86
C TYR A 159 -17.44 -18.30 -0.67
N GLN A 160 -18.25 -18.29 0.40
CA GLN A 160 -18.08 -19.21 1.53
C GLN A 160 -18.35 -20.66 1.12
N THR A 161 -19.35 -20.86 0.25
CA THR A 161 -19.65 -22.17 -0.36
C THR A 161 -18.71 -22.53 -1.52
N LEU A 162 -17.54 -21.88 -1.61
CA LEU A 162 -16.57 -22.04 -2.71
C LEU A 162 -17.21 -21.86 -4.09
N SER A 163 -18.20 -20.98 -4.17
CA SER A 163 -19.05 -20.80 -5.33
C SER A 163 -19.10 -19.36 -5.82
N CYS A 164 -19.41 -19.20 -7.10
CA CYS A 164 -19.66 -17.91 -7.71
C CYS A 164 -20.67 -18.05 -8.86
N THR A 165 -21.24 -16.93 -9.32
CA THR A 165 -22.16 -16.91 -10.45
C THR A 165 -21.48 -16.40 -11.70
N LEU A 166 -21.50 -17.19 -12.77
CA LEU A 166 -21.03 -16.84 -14.11
C LEU A 166 -22.22 -16.58 -15.03
N ASN A 167 -22.07 -15.59 -15.92
CA ASN A 167 -22.94 -15.39 -17.06
C ASN A 167 -22.18 -14.64 -18.17
N SER A 168 -22.83 -14.41 -19.32
CA SER A 168 -22.16 -13.80 -20.47
C SER A 168 -21.70 -12.35 -20.20
N SER A 169 -22.27 -11.68 -19.20
CA SER A 169 -21.87 -10.32 -18.78
C SER A 169 -20.76 -10.34 -17.71
N ASN A 170 -20.76 -11.35 -16.84
CA ASN A 170 -19.76 -11.59 -15.79
C ASN A 170 -19.17 -13.00 -15.98
N PRO A 171 -18.24 -13.16 -16.94
CA PRO A 171 -17.77 -14.46 -17.39
C PRO A 171 -16.64 -15.04 -16.54
N VAL A 172 -16.24 -14.37 -15.47
CA VAL A 172 -15.04 -14.70 -14.70
C VAL A 172 -15.35 -14.72 -13.22
N CYS A 173 -14.79 -15.72 -12.53
CA CYS A 173 -14.65 -15.72 -11.10
C CYS A 173 -13.22 -16.00 -10.69
N GLY A 174 -12.69 -15.19 -9.76
CA GLY A 174 -11.39 -15.37 -9.15
C GLY A 174 -11.48 -16.03 -7.78
N PHE A 175 -10.52 -16.90 -7.49
CA PHE A 175 -10.36 -17.57 -6.21
C PHE A 175 -8.88 -17.63 -5.81
N GLY A 176 -8.62 -17.84 -4.51
CA GLY A 176 -7.29 -18.17 -4.02
C GLY A 176 -7.16 -19.67 -3.73
N VAL A 177 -6.01 -20.26 -4.05
CA VAL A 177 -5.63 -21.62 -3.62
C VAL A 177 -4.38 -21.55 -2.76
N LYS A 178 -4.45 -22.01 -1.50
CA LYS A 178 -3.31 -22.06 -0.59
C LYS A 178 -2.71 -23.45 -0.54
N GLY A 179 -1.39 -23.54 -0.74
CA GLY A 179 -0.63 -24.75 -0.51
C GLY A 179 -0.53 -25.03 1.00
N VAL A 180 -0.96 -26.22 1.44
CA VAL A 180 -0.96 -26.61 2.86
C VAL A 180 0.12 -27.66 3.12
N MET A 181 0.19 -28.70 2.29
CA MET A 181 1.15 -29.80 2.43
C MET A 181 1.72 -30.18 1.08
N ALA A 182 2.99 -30.61 1.07
CA ALA A 182 3.66 -31.05 -0.15
C ALA A 182 2.92 -32.21 -0.83
N GLY A 183 2.81 -32.16 -2.16
CA GLY A 183 2.21 -33.23 -2.96
C GLY A 183 1.29 -32.71 -4.06
N ASN A 184 0.62 -33.62 -4.76
CA ASN A 184 -0.28 -33.28 -5.85
C ASN A 184 -1.72 -33.08 -5.35
N ALA A 185 -2.43 -32.15 -5.97
CA ALA A 185 -3.85 -31.91 -5.75
C ALA A 185 -4.53 -31.55 -7.06
N THR A 186 -5.85 -31.72 -7.10
CA THR A 186 -6.67 -31.34 -8.23
C THR A 186 -7.85 -30.52 -7.74
N ILE A 187 -8.14 -29.42 -8.41
CA ILE A 187 -9.37 -28.65 -8.23
C ILE A 187 -10.35 -29.09 -9.31
N SER A 188 -11.53 -29.52 -8.87
CA SER A 188 -12.67 -29.84 -9.75
C SER A 188 -13.79 -28.85 -9.48
N ALA A 189 -14.73 -28.71 -10.43
CA ALA A 189 -15.87 -27.84 -10.26
C ALA A 189 -17.16 -28.46 -10.81
N THR A 190 -18.29 -28.03 -10.26
CA THR A 190 -19.63 -28.35 -10.75
C THR A 190 -20.38 -27.08 -11.13
N SER A 191 -21.24 -27.14 -12.15
CA SER A 191 -22.12 -26.04 -12.53
C SER A 191 -23.58 -26.34 -12.16
N SER A 192 -24.35 -25.31 -11.81
CA SER A 192 -25.80 -25.36 -11.68
C SER A 192 -26.42 -24.24 -12.53
N PRO A 193 -27.24 -24.53 -13.56
CA PRO A 193 -27.62 -25.87 -14.01
C PRO A 193 -26.42 -26.69 -14.54
N SER A 194 -26.51 -28.03 -14.46
CA SER A 194 -25.44 -28.99 -14.78
C SER A 194 -25.25 -29.22 -16.30
N SER A 195 -25.26 -28.13 -17.06
CA SER A 195 -25.14 -28.13 -18.54
C SER A 195 -23.72 -27.88 -19.04
N TYR A 196 -22.76 -27.61 -18.16
CA TYR A 196 -21.39 -27.25 -18.53
C TYR A 196 -20.41 -28.36 -18.21
N THR A 197 -19.50 -28.64 -19.14
CA THR A 197 -18.34 -29.51 -18.87
C THR A 197 -17.20 -28.66 -18.35
N ILE A 198 -16.60 -29.07 -17.23
CA ILE A 198 -15.47 -28.38 -16.60
C ILE A 198 -14.31 -29.36 -16.47
N GLN A 199 -13.16 -29.02 -17.05
CA GLN A 199 -11.95 -29.83 -16.88
C GLN A 199 -11.31 -29.53 -15.51
N PRO A 200 -10.90 -30.56 -14.74
CA PRO A 200 -10.18 -30.34 -13.50
C PRO A 200 -8.81 -29.71 -13.74
N LEU A 201 -8.37 -28.87 -12.79
CA LEU A 201 -7.07 -28.23 -12.80
C LEU A 201 -6.14 -28.92 -11.80
N SER A 202 -4.99 -29.40 -12.25
CA SER A 202 -4.03 -30.11 -11.40
C SER A 202 -2.90 -29.19 -10.94
N PHE A 203 -2.51 -29.36 -9.68
CA PHE A 203 -1.47 -28.58 -9.00
C PHE A 203 -0.44 -29.49 -8.36
N SER A 204 0.81 -29.04 -8.34
CA SER A 204 1.83 -29.53 -7.42
C SER A 204 2.07 -28.50 -6.30
N VAL A 205 2.06 -28.98 -5.06
CA VAL A 205 2.34 -28.18 -3.87
C VAL A 205 3.78 -28.45 -3.47
N ASN A 206 4.62 -27.43 -3.58
CA ASN A 206 6.07 -27.54 -3.40
C ASN A 206 6.57 -26.58 -2.31
N ALA A 207 7.78 -26.81 -1.82
CA ALA A 207 8.45 -25.85 -0.97
C ALA A 207 8.59 -24.49 -1.70
N PRO A 208 8.43 -23.36 -0.99
CA PRO A 208 8.74 -22.04 -1.55
C PRO A 208 10.18 -21.97 -2.06
N LEU A 209 10.43 -21.08 -3.01
CA LEU A 209 11.78 -20.81 -3.54
C LEU A 209 12.72 -20.42 -2.40
N SER A 210 13.95 -20.93 -2.45
CA SER A 210 14.97 -20.70 -1.42
C SER A 210 15.52 -19.27 -1.43
N THR A 211 15.41 -18.55 -2.54
CA THR A 211 15.76 -17.13 -2.59
C THR A 211 14.71 -16.31 -1.87
N SER A 212 15.15 -15.40 -1.01
CA SER A 212 14.26 -14.56 -0.22
C SER A 212 14.89 -13.21 0.12
N ARG A 213 14.04 -12.22 0.40
CA ARG A 213 14.44 -11.05 1.19
C ARG A 213 14.41 -11.39 2.65
N VAL A 214 15.53 -11.10 3.32
CA VAL A 214 15.62 -11.19 4.77
C VAL A 214 15.60 -9.79 5.35
N ILE A 215 14.66 -9.54 6.26
CA ILE A 215 14.65 -8.32 7.07
C ILE A 215 14.91 -8.74 8.51
N LYS A 216 16.05 -8.29 9.04
CA LYS A 216 16.47 -8.55 10.42
C LYS A 216 16.02 -7.40 11.30
N PHE A 217 15.41 -7.73 12.43
CA PHE A 217 15.06 -6.78 13.46
C PHE A 217 16.00 -6.94 14.66
N ALA A 218 16.51 -5.82 15.16
CA ALA A 218 17.36 -5.77 16.34
C ALA A 218 16.77 -4.78 17.37
N ASN A 219 16.91 -5.12 18.64
CA ASN A 219 16.51 -4.25 19.74
C ASN A 219 17.74 -3.78 20.53
N ALA A 220 18.02 -2.48 20.48
CA ALA A 220 19.00 -1.80 21.32
C ALA A 220 18.33 -1.00 22.46
N ASN A 221 17.00 -1.13 22.64
CA ASN A 221 16.27 -0.55 23.75
C ASN A 221 16.56 -1.32 25.06
N SER A 222 16.45 -0.61 26.17
CA SER A 222 16.47 -1.14 27.54
C SER A 222 15.22 -1.94 27.91
N GLN A 223 14.15 -1.83 27.12
CA GLN A 223 12.90 -2.57 27.26
C GLN A 223 12.68 -3.50 26.05
N SER A 224 11.90 -4.55 26.24
CA SER A 224 11.45 -5.40 25.13
C SER A 224 10.59 -4.59 24.15
N VAL A 225 10.74 -4.89 22.87
CA VAL A 225 9.92 -4.34 21.78
C VAL A 225 9.30 -5.48 21.01
N TRP A 226 8.04 -5.35 20.60
CA TRP A 226 7.37 -6.34 19.76
C TRP A 226 7.22 -5.82 18.34
N VAL A 227 7.68 -6.58 17.36
CA VAL A 227 7.54 -6.22 15.93
C VAL A 227 6.07 -6.26 15.55
N GLY A 228 5.51 -5.14 15.13
CA GLY A 228 4.25 -5.07 14.38
C GLY A 228 4.54 -5.16 12.88
N ILE A 229 3.64 -5.80 12.14
CA ILE A 229 3.77 -6.00 10.69
C ILE A 229 2.43 -5.65 10.05
N THR A 230 2.45 -4.75 9.07
CA THR A 230 1.30 -4.49 8.19
C THR A 230 1.65 -4.98 6.78
N GLY A 231 0.97 -6.02 6.32
CA GLY A 231 0.97 -6.37 4.90
C GLY A 231 0.15 -5.34 4.12
N GLY A 232 0.76 -4.71 3.11
CA GLY A 232 0.09 -3.80 2.20
C GLY A 232 -0.87 -4.53 1.26
N THR A 233 -1.44 -3.80 0.30
CA THR A 233 -2.34 -4.37 -0.70
C THR A 233 -1.63 -4.60 -2.04
N SER A 234 -1.85 -5.76 -2.65
CA SER A 234 -1.38 -6.10 -4.00
C SER A 234 -2.49 -5.84 -5.04
N ILE A 235 -2.12 -5.85 -6.31
CA ILE A 235 -3.09 -5.81 -7.41
C ILE A 235 -3.82 -7.17 -7.46
N SER A 236 -5.11 -7.18 -7.78
CA SER A 236 -5.85 -8.41 -8.11
C SER A 236 -5.97 -8.54 -9.63
N TYR A 237 -6.06 -9.78 -10.14
CA TYR A 237 -6.20 -10.04 -11.57
C TYR A 237 -7.50 -10.78 -11.87
N GLU A 238 -8.02 -10.54 -13.06
CA GLU A 238 -9.27 -11.15 -13.51
C GLU A 238 -9.04 -12.47 -14.26
N THR A 239 -7.92 -12.67 -14.96
CA THR A 239 -7.58 -13.97 -15.55
C THR A 239 -6.06 -14.11 -15.69
N SER A 240 -5.57 -15.33 -15.98
CA SER A 240 -4.16 -15.55 -16.30
C SER A 240 -3.73 -14.85 -17.59
N ALA A 241 -4.63 -14.64 -18.54
CA ALA A 241 -4.37 -13.93 -19.80
C ALA A 241 -4.30 -12.39 -19.64
N LEU A 242 -4.89 -11.84 -18.57
CA LEU A 242 -4.84 -10.39 -18.30
C LEU A 242 -3.54 -9.97 -17.58
N VAL A 243 -2.84 -10.92 -16.97
CA VAL A 243 -1.52 -10.68 -16.35
C VAL A 243 -0.46 -10.39 -17.41
N SER A 244 -0.62 -10.92 -18.62
CA SER A 244 0.35 -10.81 -19.70
C SER A 244 0.09 -9.64 -20.66
N THR A 245 -1.09 -9.01 -20.62
CA THR A 245 -1.51 -7.98 -21.59
C THR A 245 -1.25 -6.53 -21.17
N ILE A 246 -0.80 -6.25 -19.94
CA ILE A 246 -0.47 -4.88 -19.46
C ILE A 246 -1.58 -3.87 -19.85
N ASP A 247 -2.86 -4.23 -19.70
CA ASP A 247 -3.98 -3.29 -19.90
C ASP A 247 -4.56 -2.83 -18.55
N PRO A 248 -3.95 -1.80 -17.92
CA PRO A 248 -4.48 -1.20 -16.70
C PRO A 248 -5.76 -0.37 -16.92
N ALA A 249 -6.34 -0.31 -18.13
CA ALA A 249 -7.45 0.59 -18.43
C ALA A 249 -8.84 -0.05 -18.36
N ARG A 250 -8.97 -1.39 -18.35
CA ARG A 250 -10.29 -2.06 -18.22
C ARG A 250 -10.67 -2.35 -16.77
N SER A 251 -9.67 -2.48 -15.91
CA SER A 251 -9.77 -2.53 -14.46
C SER A 251 -8.50 -1.92 -13.86
N GLY A 252 -8.42 -0.59 -13.81
CA GLY A 252 -7.32 0.13 -13.12
C GLY A 252 -7.01 -0.53 -11.78
N PRO A 253 -5.73 -0.59 -11.35
CA PRO A 253 -5.19 -1.58 -10.39
C PRO A 253 -6.19 -1.87 -9.27
N ASN A 254 -7.06 -2.86 -9.50
CA ASN A 254 -8.14 -3.14 -8.59
C ASN A 254 -7.58 -4.05 -7.53
N LYS A 255 -7.48 -3.55 -6.31
CA LYS A 255 -6.97 -4.31 -5.17
C LYS A 255 -8.05 -5.21 -4.57
N MET A 256 -9.32 -5.02 -4.97
CA MET A 256 -10.46 -5.76 -4.44
C MET A 256 -10.54 -7.16 -5.02
N CYS A 257 -11.05 -8.10 -4.23
CA CYS A 257 -11.18 -9.51 -4.60
C CYS A 257 -12.43 -10.15 -3.96
N GLY A 258 -12.68 -11.42 -4.24
CA GLY A 258 -13.72 -12.20 -3.56
C GLY A 258 -15.11 -11.56 -3.67
N PRO A 259 -15.91 -11.47 -2.59
CA PRO A 259 -17.24 -10.87 -2.65
C PRO A 259 -17.27 -9.41 -3.14
N SER A 260 -16.20 -8.65 -2.92
CA SER A 260 -16.12 -7.24 -3.32
C SER A 260 -15.72 -7.06 -4.80
N ASN A 261 -15.04 -8.06 -5.37
CA ASN A 261 -14.74 -8.13 -6.80
C ASN A 261 -14.70 -9.62 -7.20
N PRO A 262 -15.83 -10.19 -7.65
CA PRO A 262 -15.94 -11.60 -7.95
C PRO A 262 -14.93 -12.13 -8.98
N ALA A 263 -14.48 -11.29 -9.91
CA ALA A 263 -13.49 -11.70 -10.91
C ALA A 263 -12.05 -11.65 -10.37
N GLY A 264 -11.78 -10.88 -9.31
CA GLY A 264 -10.43 -10.62 -8.81
C GLY A 264 -9.85 -11.78 -7.99
N ALA A 265 -8.68 -12.27 -8.41
CA ALA A 265 -7.85 -13.20 -7.66
C ALA A 265 -6.49 -12.56 -7.32
N CYS A 266 -5.92 -12.95 -6.18
CA CYS A 266 -4.72 -12.34 -5.63
C CYS A 266 -3.43 -13.04 -6.12
N PRO A 267 -2.33 -12.31 -6.38
CA PRO A 267 -1.04 -12.89 -6.73
C PRO A 267 -0.54 -13.90 -5.71
N THR A 268 0.46 -14.68 -6.13
CA THR A 268 1.06 -15.63 -5.20
C THR A 268 1.73 -14.88 -4.04
N GLY A 269 1.45 -15.31 -2.81
CA GLY A 269 1.94 -14.66 -1.59
C GLY A 269 1.07 -13.51 -1.08
N SER A 270 -0.11 -13.29 -1.66
CA SER A 270 -1.16 -12.45 -1.09
C SER A 270 -2.49 -13.19 -1.00
N THR A 271 -3.29 -12.83 -0.01
CA THR A 271 -4.55 -13.49 0.31
C THR A 271 -5.71 -12.51 0.24
N CYS A 272 -6.81 -12.95 -0.37
CA CYS A 272 -8.05 -12.20 -0.39
C CYS A 272 -8.73 -12.23 0.99
N GLN A 273 -8.78 -11.08 1.67
CA GLN A 273 -9.32 -10.98 3.03
C GLN A 273 -9.79 -9.57 3.35
N GLN A 274 -10.56 -9.43 4.43
CA GLN A 274 -10.96 -8.13 4.95
C GLN A 274 -9.85 -7.56 5.82
N GLY A 275 -9.55 -6.28 5.63
CA GLY A 275 -8.56 -5.58 6.45
C GLY A 275 -9.15 -4.94 7.70
N GLY A 276 -8.27 -4.60 8.63
CA GLY A 276 -8.58 -3.90 9.89
C GLY A 276 -8.68 -4.84 11.09
N ALA A 277 -8.57 -4.26 12.29
CA ALA A 277 -8.58 -5.03 13.55
C ALA A 277 -9.91 -5.75 13.81
N THR A 278 -11.01 -5.17 13.32
CA THR A 278 -12.38 -5.67 13.55
C THR A 278 -13.23 -5.55 12.28
N PRO A 279 -12.96 -6.36 11.25
CA PRO A 279 -13.76 -6.33 10.03
C PRO A 279 -15.19 -6.81 10.30
N ILE A 280 -16.16 -6.20 9.63
CA ILE A 280 -17.57 -6.59 9.67
C ILE A 280 -17.97 -7.22 8.33
N ALA A 281 -19.15 -7.83 8.24
CA ALA A 281 -19.60 -8.52 7.03
C ALA A 281 -19.58 -7.65 5.76
N SER A 282 -19.76 -6.33 5.89
CA SER A 282 -19.71 -5.38 4.77
C SER A 282 -18.32 -4.79 4.48
N THR A 283 -17.29 -5.14 5.26
CA THR A 283 -15.92 -4.67 5.02
C THR A 283 -15.43 -5.18 3.66
N THR A 284 -14.87 -4.29 2.85
CA THR A 284 -14.36 -4.63 1.53
C THR A 284 -13.22 -5.63 1.61
N TYR A 285 -13.24 -6.61 0.71
CA TYR A 285 -12.17 -7.58 0.53
C TYR A 285 -11.08 -7.02 -0.38
N PHE A 286 -9.83 -7.11 0.05
CA PHE A 286 -8.67 -6.77 -0.75
C PHE A 286 -7.64 -7.91 -0.77
N CYS A 287 -6.78 -7.90 -1.78
CA CYS A 287 -5.58 -8.72 -1.80
C CYS A 287 -4.54 -8.10 -0.89
N TYR A 288 -4.37 -8.67 0.30
CA TYR A 288 -3.32 -8.25 1.24
C TYR A 288 -2.12 -9.18 1.13
N TRP A 289 -0.91 -8.63 1.06
CA TRP A 289 0.32 -9.41 1.17
C TRP A 289 0.31 -10.22 2.46
N ASP A 290 0.66 -11.50 2.36
CA ASP A 290 0.72 -12.37 3.52
C ASP A 290 1.78 -11.85 4.50
N GLN A 291 1.45 -11.79 5.79
CA GLN A 291 2.37 -11.31 6.81
C GLN A 291 3.38 -12.42 7.15
N PRO A 292 4.69 -12.19 6.98
CA PRO A 292 5.68 -13.18 7.34
C PRO A 292 5.75 -13.33 8.88
N VAL A 293 6.06 -14.55 9.33
CA VAL A 293 6.20 -14.85 10.76
C VAL A 293 7.66 -14.67 11.17
N PRO A 294 7.97 -13.85 12.19
CA PRO A 294 9.33 -13.70 12.67
C PRO A 294 9.90 -15.00 13.24
N SER A 295 11.14 -15.33 12.86
CA SER A 295 11.79 -16.62 13.16
C SER A 295 11.96 -16.91 14.66
N ASN A 296 12.11 -15.88 15.48
CA ASN A 296 12.28 -15.98 16.94
C ASN A 296 11.09 -15.39 17.70
N GLY A 297 9.91 -15.34 17.07
CA GLY A 297 8.73 -14.68 17.62
C GLY A 297 8.77 -13.16 17.44
N TYR A 298 7.67 -12.51 17.82
CA TYR A 298 7.48 -11.08 17.61
C TYR A 298 8.17 -10.24 18.69
N GLU A 299 8.37 -10.78 19.90
CA GLU A 299 9.13 -10.11 20.96
C GLU A 299 10.63 -10.14 20.67
N ILE A 300 11.24 -8.97 20.74
CA ILE A 300 12.69 -8.81 20.79
C ILE A 300 13.04 -8.32 22.19
N GLN A 301 13.63 -9.21 22.98
CA GLN A 301 14.03 -8.92 24.36
C GLN A 301 14.90 -7.66 24.43
N ALA A 302 14.85 -6.96 25.56
CA ALA A 302 15.77 -5.86 25.85
C ALA A 302 17.23 -6.28 25.58
N GLY A 303 18.05 -5.35 25.11
CA GLY A 303 19.49 -5.59 25.01
C GLY A 303 20.04 -6.08 26.34
N SER A 304 20.71 -7.23 26.37
CA SER A 304 21.20 -7.83 27.61
C SER A 304 22.22 -6.92 28.31
N THR A 305 22.25 -6.95 29.64
CA THR A 305 23.20 -6.21 30.49
C THR A 305 24.57 -6.89 30.61
N THR A 306 24.78 -8.03 29.97
CA THR A 306 26.14 -8.61 29.81
C THR A 306 26.96 -7.74 28.86
N ILE A 307 28.30 -7.85 28.78
CA ILE A 307 29.13 -6.99 27.89
C ILE A 307 30.07 -7.88 27.06
N PRO A 308 30.01 -7.86 25.71
CA PRO A 308 28.91 -7.37 24.87
C PRO A 308 27.95 -8.53 24.53
N PRO A 309 26.63 -8.43 24.76
CA PRO A 309 25.69 -9.38 24.23
C PRO A 309 25.25 -8.87 22.85
N PRO A 310 25.15 -9.73 21.83
CA PRO A 310 24.42 -9.35 20.64
C PRO A 310 23.00 -8.92 21.06
N PRO A 311 22.42 -7.85 20.48
CA PRO A 311 21.01 -7.54 20.69
C PRO A 311 20.20 -8.80 20.35
N ALA A 312 19.14 -9.06 21.13
CA ALA A 312 18.18 -10.07 20.72
C ALA A 312 17.68 -9.69 19.31
N THR A 313 17.56 -10.67 18.43
CA THR A 313 17.16 -10.43 17.04
C THR A 313 16.11 -11.44 16.63
N THR A 314 15.23 -11.00 15.76
CA THR A 314 14.31 -11.86 15.01
C THR A 314 14.42 -11.47 13.55
N SER A 315 13.97 -12.33 12.64
CA SER A 315 14.03 -12.03 11.22
C SER A 315 12.80 -12.57 10.51
N ILE A 316 12.39 -11.87 9.47
CA ILE A 316 11.40 -12.36 8.52
C ILE A 316 12.09 -12.72 7.22
N SER A 317 11.52 -13.68 6.52
CA SER A 317 11.96 -14.12 5.19
C SER A 317 10.78 -14.04 4.23
N ILE A 318 10.96 -13.33 3.13
CA ILE A 318 9.96 -13.14 2.07
C ILE A 318 10.51 -13.85 0.84
N SER A 319 9.94 -15.03 0.52
CA SER A 319 10.40 -15.85 -0.61
C SER A 319 10.03 -15.22 -1.95
N ASP A 320 10.90 -15.37 -2.95
CA ASP A 320 10.67 -14.97 -4.35
C ASP A 320 9.51 -15.75 -5.01
N SER A 321 8.94 -16.76 -4.33
CA SER A 321 7.65 -17.34 -4.75
C SER A 321 6.47 -16.38 -4.57
N SER A 322 6.59 -15.39 -3.67
CA SER A 322 5.63 -14.29 -3.52
C SER A 322 5.93 -13.28 -4.62
N TYR A 323 5.02 -13.09 -5.58
CA TYR A 323 5.29 -12.20 -6.72
C TYR A 323 4.02 -11.70 -7.40
N ASP A 324 3.95 -10.38 -7.54
CA ASP A 324 3.04 -9.63 -8.41
C ASP A 324 3.81 -9.24 -9.69
N PRO A 325 3.63 -10.00 -10.80
CA PRO A 325 4.31 -9.73 -12.06
C PRO A 325 3.90 -8.42 -12.75
N MET A 326 2.74 -7.84 -12.41
CA MET A 326 2.29 -6.59 -13.02
C MET A 326 2.95 -5.36 -12.38
N ALA A 327 3.23 -5.45 -11.08
CA ALA A 327 3.89 -4.38 -10.33
C ALA A 327 5.40 -4.59 -10.13
N ASP A 328 5.92 -5.78 -10.46
CA ASP A 328 7.25 -6.25 -10.06
C ASP A 328 7.46 -6.09 -8.54
N ILE A 329 6.53 -6.62 -7.75
CA ILE A 329 6.57 -6.56 -6.28
C ILE A 329 6.51 -7.98 -5.71
N ILE A 330 7.43 -8.31 -4.81
CA ILE A 330 7.36 -9.56 -4.04
C ILE A 330 6.66 -9.37 -2.69
N TRP A 331 6.75 -8.18 -2.12
CA TRP A 331 6.04 -7.78 -0.89
C TRP A 331 6.10 -6.27 -0.71
N SER A 332 5.03 -5.68 -0.17
CA SER A 332 4.99 -4.28 0.22
C SER A 332 4.20 -4.13 1.52
N GLY A 333 4.65 -3.24 2.39
CA GLY A 333 4.08 -3.06 3.72
C GLY A 333 4.98 -2.25 4.64
N ASN A 334 4.65 -2.25 5.93
CA ASN A 334 5.45 -1.58 6.95
C ASN A 334 5.60 -2.42 8.22
N PHE A 335 6.55 -1.99 9.03
CA PHE A 335 6.85 -2.53 10.34
C PHE A 335 6.72 -1.42 11.38
N TYR A 336 6.56 -1.79 12.65
CA TYR A 336 6.53 -0.80 13.73
C TYR A 336 6.88 -1.42 15.08
N PRO A 337 7.51 -0.66 15.99
CA PRO A 337 7.80 -1.10 17.34
C PRO A 337 6.58 -0.92 18.25
N ARG A 338 6.10 -2.02 18.83
CA ARG A 338 5.07 -2.01 19.88
C ARG A 338 5.74 -2.08 21.24
N GLU A 339 5.29 -1.24 22.17
CA GLU A 339 5.88 -1.13 23.52
C GLU A 339 4.82 -1.29 24.61
N GLY A 340 5.26 -1.70 25.80
CA GLY A 340 4.39 -1.90 26.97
C GLY A 340 3.35 -2.99 26.73
N CYS A 341 3.77 -4.12 26.15
CA CYS A 341 2.89 -5.21 25.76
C CYS A 341 2.71 -6.26 26.85
N THR A 342 1.48 -6.77 26.98
CA THR A 342 1.13 -7.88 27.88
C THR A 342 0.19 -8.84 27.18
N LEU A 343 0.25 -10.13 27.53
CA LEU A 343 -0.74 -11.10 27.04
C LEU A 343 -2.00 -11.00 27.87
N SER A 344 -3.13 -10.78 27.21
CA SER A 344 -4.44 -10.75 27.84
C SER A 344 -4.80 -12.14 28.41
N PRO A 345 -5.17 -12.23 29.71
CA PRO A 345 -5.58 -13.50 30.31
C PRO A 345 -6.79 -14.10 29.59
N GLY A 346 -6.69 -15.37 29.20
CA GLY A 346 -7.80 -16.14 28.60
C GLY A 346 -7.90 -16.05 27.07
N THR A 347 -7.47 -14.95 26.43
CA THR A 347 -7.44 -14.84 24.96
C THR A 347 -6.04 -15.01 24.36
N ASN A 348 -4.97 -14.86 25.16
CA ASN A 348 -3.58 -14.82 24.69
C ASN A 348 -3.34 -13.77 23.59
N GLU A 349 -4.18 -12.75 23.53
CA GLU A 349 -3.99 -11.60 22.66
C GLU A 349 -2.90 -10.70 23.25
N LEU A 350 -1.95 -10.26 22.42
CA LEU A 350 -0.95 -9.28 22.85
C LEU A 350 -1.55 -7.88 22.82
N ILE A 351 -1.71 -7.26 24.00
CA ILE A 351 -2.19 -5.90 24.17
C ILE A 351 -1.01 -5.00 24.51
N CYS A 352 -0.76 -3.98 23.68
CA CYS A 352 0.31 -3.01 23.86
C CYS A 352 -0.20 -1.63 24.30
N THR A 353 0.64 -0.88 25.00
CA THR A 353 0.32 0.50 25.42
C THR A 353 0.34 1.46 24.23
N ILE A 354 1.27 1.23 23.30
CA ILE A 354 1.39 1.99 22.06
C ILE A 354 1.60 1.05 20.87
N ALA A 355 1.06 1.45 19.73
CA ALA A 355 1.08 0.68 18.48
C ALA A 355 0.46 -0.73 18.60
N ASN A 356 -0.52 -0.90 19.48
CA ASN A 356 -1.31 -2.13 19.57
C ASN A 356 -2.05 -2.41 18.27
N CYS A 357 -1.86 -3.57 17.66
CA CYS A 357 -2.51 -3.88 16.38
C CYS A 357 -3.73 -4.80 16.49
N GLY A 358 -4.08 -5.26 17.68
CA GLY A 358 -5.32 -5.99 17.95
C GLY A 358 -5.52 -7.33 17.21
N ASN A 359 -6.45 -8.09 17.77
CA ASN A 359 -6.98 -9.42 17.45
C ASN A 359 -6.93 -9.92 15.98
N SER A 360 -6.08 -10.92 15.74
CA SER A 360 -6.32 -11.97 14.74
C SER A 360 -6.29 -13.32 15.46
N VAL A 361 -7.45 -13.80 15.91
CA VAL A 361 -7.78 -15.21 16.21
C VAL A 361 -6.85 -16.00 17.17
N SER A 362 -5.88 -15.35 17.83
CA SER A 362 -4.93 -15.76 18.90
C SER A 362 -3.48 -15.44 18.53
N GLY A 363 -2.74 -14.82 19.47
CA GLY A 363 -1.29 -14.65 19.39
C GLY A 363 -0.80 -13.20 19.30
N GLN A 364 0.40 -13.05 18.76
CA GLN A 364 1.15 -11.77 18.71
C GLN A 364 1.13 -11.11 17.32
N ALA A 365 0.58 -11.79 16.30
CA ALA A 365 0.47 -11.29 14.93
C ALA A 365 -0.64 -10.24 14.80
N CYS A 366 -0.47 -9.29 13.87
CA CYS A 366 -1.47 -8.28 13.59
C CYS A 366 -2.52 -8.81 12.61
N ALA A 367 -3.76 -8.33 12.71
CA ALA A 367 -4.76 -8.62 11.69
C ALA A 367 -4.35 -8.07 10.31
N PRO A 368 -4.81 -8.67 9.21
CA PRO A 368 -4.55 -8.18 7.85
C PRO A 368 -4.88 -6.70 7.70
N GLY A 369 -4.03 -5.95 7.00
CA GLY A 369 -4.24 -4.51 6.77
C GLY A 369 -4.34 -3.66 8.04
N THR A 370 -3.86 -4.13 9.19
CA THR A 370 -3.99 -3.43 10.47
C THR A 370 -2.67 -2.83 10.92
N GLY A 371 -2.62 -1.51 11.00
CA GLY A 371 -1.52 -0.77 11.60
C GLY A 371 -1.59 -0.75 13.14
N GLY A 372 -0.55 -0.23 13.77
CA GLY A 372 -0.54 -0.02 15.22
C GLY A 372 -1.53 1.07 15.66
N ALA A 373 -2.26 0.82 16.73
CA ALA A 373 -3.17 1.74 17.40
C ALA A 373 -2.66 2.11 18.80
N PRO A 374 -2.74 3.39 19.23
CA PRO A 374 -2.98 4.55 18.37
C PRO A 374 -1.95 4.63 17.25
N ALA A 375 -2.32 5.24 16.12
CA ALA A 375 -1.51 5.37 14.90
C ALA A 375 -0.33 6.35 15.06
N VAL A 376 0.44 6.17 16.13
CA VAL A 376 1.54 7.01 16.58
C VAL A 376 2.73 6.08 16.83
N ALA A 377 3.40 5.70 15.76
CA ALA A 377 4.57 4.83 15.80
C ALA A 377 5.54 5.20 14.68
N THR A 378 6.83 4.95 14.92
CA THR A 378 7.84 5.06 13.86
C THR A 378 7.69 3.87 12.90
N LEU A 379 7.51 4.12 11.59
CA LEU A 379 7.14 3.11 10.60
C LEU A 379 8.26 2.89 9.56
N PRO A 380 9.11 1.85 9.68
CA PRO A 380 9.88 1.37 8.54
C PRO A 380 8.97 0.81 7.43
N GLU A 381 9.01 1.39 6.23
CA GLU A 381 8.15 1.01 5.09
C GLU A 381 9.00 0.44 3.95
N VAL A 382 8.47 -0.58 3.25
CA VAL A 382 9.16 -1.19 2.11
C VAL A 382 8.22 -1.51 0.96
N THR A 383 8.78 -1.44 -0.25
CA THR A 383 8.27 -2.12 -1.43
C THR A 383 9.44 -2.87 -2.06
N LEU A 384 9.40 -4.19 -1.94
CA LEU A 384 10.45 -5.09 -2.39
C LEU A 384 10.12 -5.56 -3.82
N GLN A 385 11.05 -5.37 -4.74
CA GLN A 385 10.89 -5.70 -6.16
C GLN A 385 11.68 -6.96 -6.53
N GLN A 386 11.19 -7.77 -7.46
CA GLN A 386 11.90 -9.00 -7.83
C GLN A 386 13.06 -8.69 -8.79
N ASN A 387 12.76 -7.94 -9.85
CA ASN A 387 13.66 -7.70 -10.97
C ASN A 387 14.17 -6.26 -11.04
N SER A 388 13.71 -5.42 -10.11
CA SER A 388 14.07 -4.01 -10.01
C SER A 388 14.65 -3.69 -8.61
N THR A 389 14.75 -2.41 -8.29
CA THR A 389 15.32 -1.88 -7.06
C THR A 389 14.26 -1.81 -5.97
N ASP A 390 14.60 -2.22 -4.76
CA ASP A 390 13.71 -2.12 -3.62
C ASP A 390 13.58 -0.64 -3.17
N TYR A 391 12.37 -0.23 -2.78
CA TYR A 391 12.10 1.08 -2.19
C TYR A 391 11.89 0.92 -0.69
N TYR A 392 12.44 1.84 0.09
CA TYR A 392 12.27 1.83 1.53
C TYR A 392 12.48 3.18 2.19
N ASP A 393 11.88 3.37 3.35
CA ASP A 393 11.94 4.60 4.13
C ASP A 393 11.55 4.37 5.59
N ILE A 394 11.70 5.41 6.42
CA ILE A 394 11.09 5.48 7.75
C ILE A 394 10.09 6.62 7.72
N SER A 395 8.82 6.31 7.94
CA SER A 395 7.75 7.29 8.09
C SER A 395 7.49 7.61 9.56
N ILE A 396 7.42 8.92 9.83
CA ILE A 396 6.99 9.50 11.09
C ILE A 396 5.84 10.48 10.87
N ILE A 397 5.08 10.29 9.77
CA ILE A 397 3.91 11.10 9.41
C ILE A 397 2.90 11.16 10.55
N GLY A 398 2.64 10.04 11.23
CA GLY A 398 1.70 9.97 12.36
C GLY A 398 2.31 10.40 13.70
N GLY A 399 3.63 10.60 13.75
CA GLY A 399 4.40 10.71 14.98
C GLY A 399 5.46 9.61 15.10
N ALA A 400 6.10 9.54 16.26
CA ALA A 400 7.22 8.63 16.50
C ALA A 400 7.31 8.24 17.99
N ASN A 401 7.53 6.95 18.27
CA ASN A 401 7.68 6.42 19.63
C ASN A 401 9.11 5.91 19.91
N VAL A 402 9.75 5.28 18.93
CA VAL A 402 11.07 4.66 19.07
C VAL A 402 12.01 5.18 17.99
N MET A 403 13.23 5.53 18.40
CA MET A 403 14.32 5.88 17.49
C MET A 403 14.62 4.65 16.64
N THR A 404 14.48 4.76 15.32
CA THR A 404 14.61 3.60 14.45
C THR A 404 15.61 3.90 13.35
N THR A 405 16.48 2.93 13.05
CA THR A 405 17.31 2.95 11.85
C THR A 405 16.89 1.84 10.92
N PHE A 406 16.89 2.12 9.62
CA PHE A 406 16.50 1.16 8.61
C PHE A 406 17.32 1.32 7.34
N GLY A 407 18.04 0.27 6.95
CA GLY A 407 18.85 0.26 5.74
C GLY A 407 19.28 -1.16 5.35
N PRO A 408 19.97 -1.30 4.21
CA PRO A 408 20.46 -2.58 3.76
C PRO A 408 21.54 -3.11 4.69
N ASP A 409 21.63 -4.43 4.84
CA ASP A 409 22.77 -5.05 5.49
C ASP A 409 24.00 -4.93 4.59
N SER A 410 24.98 -4.16 5.07
CA SER A 410 26.24 -3.88 4.35
C SER A 410 27.02 -5.12 3.91
N SER A 411 26.80 -6.27 4.56
CA SER A 411 27.46 -7.54 4.20
C SER A 411 27.12 -8.04 2.79
N ALA A 412 26.01 -7.58 2.20
CA ALA A 412 25.57 -7.98 0.86
C ALA A 412 26.13 -7.11 -0.28
N GLY A 413 26.97 -6.11 0.02
CA GLY A 413 27.51 -5.19 -0.99
C GLY A 413 26.43 -4.45 -1.82
N PRO A 414 25.39 -3.89 -1.19
CA PRO A 414 24.29 -3.23 -1.91
C PRO A 414 24.78 -1.98 -2.66
N VAL A 415 24.15 -1.70 -3.80
CA VAL A 415 24.43 -0.55 -4.65
C VAL A 415 23.19 0.35 -4.80
N PRO A 416 23.37 1.67 -4.91
CA PRO A 416 22.26 2.60 -5.21
C PRO A 416 21.74 2.41 -6.63
N ALA A 417 20.46 2.73 -6.82
CA ALA A 417 19.86 2.76 -8.15
C ALA A 417 20.42 3.92 -9.00
N PRO A 418 20.38 3.82 -10.34
CA PRO A 418 20.77 4.92 -11.25
C PRO A 418 19.89 6.18 -11.17
N SER A 419 18.79 6.12 -10.42
CA SER A 419 17.72 7.13 -10.32
C SER A 419 18.05 8.34 -9.43
N GLY A 420 19.24 8.38 -8.81
CA GLY A 420 19.66 9.48 -7.92
C GLY A 420 19.19 9.37 -6.48
N TYR A 421 18.45 8.30 -6.14
CA TYR A 421 18.20 7.92 -4.75
C TYR A 421 19.41 7.22 -4.14
N MET A 422 19.64 7.43 -2.85
CA MET A 422 20.75 6.78 -2.15
C MET A 422 20.36 5.39 -1.67
N CYS A 423 21.35 4.51 -1.59
CA CYS A 423 21.29 3.27 -0.85
C CYS A 423 21.99 3.50 0.49
N GLY A 424 21.20 3.80 1.53
CA GLY A 424 21.69 4.25 2.83
C GLY A 424 20.80 3.78 3.98
N THR A 425 21.00 4.34 5.15
CA THR A 425 20.24 3.99 6.36
C THR A 425 19.38 5.17 6.78
N ALA A 426 18.07 5.07 6.61
CA ALA A 426 17.11 6.02 7.15
C ALA A 426 17.22 6.04 8.68
N GLY A 427 17.06 7.22 9.29
CA GLY A 427 17.16 7.43 10.74
C GLY A 427 18.57 7.32 11.33
N ALA A 428 19.62 7.24 10.51
CA ALA A 428 21.00 7.07 10.99
C ALA A 428 21.52 8.27 11.80
N GLY A 429 22.18 7.99 12.92
CA GLY A 429 22.85 8.99 13.76
C GLY A 429 24.13 9.59 13.17
N SER A 430 24.48 9.25 11.93
CA SER A 430 25.63 9.79 11.20
C SER A 430 25.20 10.29 9.83
N ALA A 431 25.82 11.38 9.37
CA ALA A 431 25.59 11.92 8.03
C ALA A 431 26.00 10.91 6.95
N GLN A 432 25.28 10.90 5.83
CA GLN A 432 25.48 9.98 4.71
C GLN A 432 25.45 10.75 3.40
N GLY A 433 26.63 11.00 2.82
CA GLY A 433 26.74 11.85 1.64
C GLY A 433 26.20 13.25 1.90
N GLY A 434 25.20 13.69 1.14
CA GLY A 434 24.50 14.96 1.34
C GLY A 434 23.39 14.94 2.41
N LEU A 435 23.07 13.76 2.98
CA LEU A 435 22.05 13.63 4.01
C LEU A 435 22.62 13.84 5.41
N LEU A 436 21.90 14.60 6.22
CA LEU A 436 22.26 14.90 7.59
C LEU A 436 21.91 13.75 8.55
N ALA A 437 22.58 13.72 9.70
CA ALA A 437 22.31 12.76 10.76
C ALA A 437 20.94 13.02 11.43
N ALA A 438 20.28 11.96 11.85
CA ALA A 438 19.13 12.04 12.76
C ALA A 438 19.61 12.05 14.21
N ASP A 439 19.24 13.07 14.97
CA ASP A 439 19.52 13.15 16.41
C ASP A 439 18.30 12.78 17.27
N TRP A 440 17.12 12.60 16.64
CA TRP A 440 15.86 12.28 17.28
C TRP A 440 15.46 13.22 18.44
N SER A 441 16.00 14.45 18.45
CA SER A 441 15.86 15.42 19.55
C SER A 441 14.61 16.28 19.42
N MET A 442 13.45 15.62 19.33
CA MET A 442 12.13 16.22 19.10
C MET A 442 11.82 17.37 20.07
N ALA A 443 12.06 17.18 21.37
CA ALA A 443 11.80 18.18 22.41
C ALA A 443 12.59 19.49 22.22
N THR A 444 13.80 19.38 21.67
CA THR A 444 14.67 20.51 21.36
C THR A 444 14.19 21.20 20.09
N HIS A 445 13.98 20.44 19.01
CA HIS A 445 13.67 21.02 17.71
C HIS A 445 12.30 21.68 17.62
N ILE A 446 11.33 21.28 18.43
CA ILE A 446 10.04 21.99 18.52
C ILE A 446 10.22 23.44 18.99
N LYS A 447 11.25 23.71 19.80
CA LYS A 447 11.56 25.04 20.36
C LYS A 447 12.48 25.87 19.46
N ASP A 448 13.07 25.27 18.44
CA ASP A 448 13.97 25.98 17.53
C ASP A 448 13.22 27.05 16.74
N PRO A 449 13.87 28.18 16.43
CA PRO A 449 13.22 29.24 15.68
C PRO A 449 12.95 28.82 14.23
N LEU A 450 11.82 29.22 13.69
CA LEU A 450 11.44 28.99 12.29
C LEU A 450 12.48 29.60 11.34
N THR A 451 12.97 30.80 11.66
CA THR A 451 13.90 31.58 10.84
C THR A 451 15.23 31.83 11.54
N VAL A 452 16.32 31.98 10.77
CA VAL A 452 17.66 32.33 11.28
C VAL A 452 17.58 33.64 12.05
N GLY A 453 17.99 33.63 13.32
CA GLY A 453 17.94 34.81 14.19
C GLY A 453 16.52 35.19 14.66
N GLY A 454 15.50 34.42 14.28
CA GLY A 454 14.14 34.55 14.79
C GLY A 454 14.02 34.05 16.23
N SER A 455 12.95 34.46 16.91
CA SER A 455 12.60 34.00 18.27
C SER A 455 11.36 33.11 18.30
N THR A 456 10.69 32.91 17.16
CA THR A 456 9.44 32.17 17.03
C THR A 456 9.71 30.70 16.76
N ALA A 457 9.29 29.82 17.66
CA ALA A 457 9.49 28.38 17.53
C ALA A 457 8.77 27.77 16.31
N TYR A 458 9.25 26.61 15.81
CA TYR A 458 8.53 25.83 14.78
C TYR A 458 7.11 25.47 15.22
N SER A 459 6.87 25.28 16.52
CA SER A 459 5.56 25.04 17.13
C SER A 459 4.51 26.14 16.84
N PHE A 460 3.86 26.11 15.68
CA PHE A 460 2.66 26.89 15.39
C PHE A 460 1.43 26.02 15.62
N SER A 461 0.96 25.99 16.85
CA SER A 461 -0.46 25.76 17.07
C SER A 461 -1.13 27.09 16.70
N ALA A 462 -2.17 27.13 15.87
CA ALA A 462 -2.87 28.39 15.58
C ALA A 462 -3.55 28.87 16.88
N GLN A 463 -2.85 29.70 17.63
CA GLN A 463 -3.13 29.97 19.02
C GLN A 463 -4.34 30.88 19.19
N THR A 464 -5.43 30.30 19.68
CA THR A 464 -6.34 30.99 20.60
C THR A 464 -5.77 31.11 22.02
N ALA A 465 -4.56 30.59 22.30
CA ALA A 465 -3.89 30.64 23.61
C ALA A 465 -2.41 31.11 23.51
N PRO A 466 -1.94 32.10 24.27
CA PRO A 466 -0.75 32.92 23.96
C PRO A 466 0.65 32.28 24.17
N THR A 467 0.86 30.96 24.10
CA THR A 467 2.21 30.39 24.31
C THR A 467 2.50 29.10 23.52
N PRO A 468 3.57 29.05 22.69
CA PRO A 468 4.07 27.83 22.07
C PRO A 468 4.38 26.77 23.13
N ALA A 469 3.85 25.55 22.97
CA ALA A 469 3.98 24.50 23.96
C ALA A 469 4.30 23.15 23.28
N THR A 470 5.38 22.51 23.73
CA THR A 470 5.73 21.13 23.35
C THR A 470 4.64 20.13 23.76
N ALA A 471 3.76 20.50 24.70
CA ALA A 471 2.66 19.66 25.17
C ALA A 471 1.70 19.24 24.05
N TYR A 472 1.47 20.09 23.05
CA TYR A 472 0.53 19.78 21.96
C TYR A 472 1.04 18.73 20.96
N TYR A 473 2.31 18.33 21.09
CA TYR A 473 2.92 17.29 20.26
C TYR A 473 3.33 16.06 21.08
N ARG A 474 2.90 15.94 22.34
CA ARG A 474 3.25 14.80 23.18
C ARG A 474 2.06 13.89 23.39
N PHE A 475 2.30 12.59 23.26
CA PHE A 475 1.39 11.55 23.69
C PHE A 475 1.85 10.99 25.04
N VAL A 476 0.93 10.87 25.99
CA VAL A 476 1.20 10.43 27.37
C VAL A 476 0.26 9.33 27.83
N SER A 477 0.62 8.62 28.90
CA SER A 477 -0.25 7.65 29.57
C SER A 477 -1.52 8.32 30.10
N THR A 478 -2.63 7.57 30.11
CA THR A 478 -3.87 8.01 30.76
C THR A 478 -3.78 7.81 32.26
N GLU A 479 -3.98 8.88 33.01
CA GLU A 479 -4.09 8.88 34.47
C GLU A 479 -5.55 9.07 34.91
N SER A 480 -5.98 8.38 35.98
CA SER A 480 -7.34 8.49 36.51
C SER A 480 -7.33 8.82 38.01
N PRO A 481 -7.75 10.03 38.42
CA PRO A 481 -8.13 11.17 37.56
C PRO A 481 -6.91 11.81 36.86
N ARG A 482 -7.14 12.54 35.75
CA ARG A 482 -6.09 13.30 35.06
C ARG A 482 -5.40 14.28 36.01
N GLN A 483 -4.06 14.26 36.03
CA GLN A 483 -3.27 15.21 36.79
C GLN A 483 -3.08 16.51 36.01
N ASN A 484 -3.39 17.64 36.66
CA ASN A 484 -3.26 18.98 36.11
C ASN A 484 -3.81 19.16 34.66
N PRO A 485 -5.12 18.95 34.44
CA PRO A 485 -5.74 19.13 33.13
C PRO A 485 -5.53 20.56 32.59
N GLY A 486 -5.20 20.69 31.31
CA GLY A 486 -4.89 21.96 30.65
C GLY A 486 -3.45 22.44 30.87
N CYS A 487 -2.55 21.58 31.35
CA CYS A 487 -1.15 21.93 31.48
C CYS A 487 -0.55 22.39 30.13
N THR A 488 0.38 23.34 30.15
CA THR A 488 1.13 23.76 28.95
C THR A 488 2.63 23.48 29.08
N SER A 489 3.07 23.10 30.28
CA SER A 489 4.46 22.81 30.61
C SER A 489 4.56 21.58 31.51
N SER A 490 5.65 20.82 31.35
CA SER A 490 5.96 19.65 32.20
C SER A 490 6.36 20.04 33.62
N SER A 491 6.74 21.29 33.86
CA SER A 491 6.97 21.82 35.21
C SER A 491 5.73 21.82 36.09
N ALA A 492 4.54 21.68 35.48
CA ALA A 492 3.28 21.63 36.17
C ALA A 492 2.89 20.20 36.61
N CYS A 493 3.69 19.19 36.24
CA CYS A 493 3.53 17.81 36.66
C CYS A 493 4.26 17.56 37.99
N THR A 494 3.53 17.08 39.00
CA THR A 494 4.10 16.83 40.33
C THR A 494 4.62 15.41 40.49
N THR A 495 4.24 14.50 39.59
CA THR A 495 4.71 13.11 39.59
C THR A 495 6.04 13.05 38.85
N SER A 496 7.04 12.44 39.48
CA SER A 496 8.37 12.32 38.88
C SER A 496 8.31 11.55 37.55
N GLY A 497 8.98 12.05 36.52
CA GLY A 497 9.00 11.47 35.18
C GLY A 497 7.79 11.81 34.30
N PHE A 498 6.75 12.45 34.84
CA PHE A 498 5.61 12.85 34.03
C PHE A 498 5.94 14.09 33.18
N VAL A 499 5.36 14.12 31.99
CA VAL A 499 5.35 15.27 31.10
C VAL A 499 3.92 15.67 30.80
N CYS A 500 3.75 16.92 30.38
CA CYS A 500 2.47 17.41 29.91
C CYS A 500 2.25 17.05 28.44
N GLY A 501 1.11 16.44 28.11
CA GLY A 501 0.72 16.05 26.75
C GLY A 501 -0.73 15.55 26.65
N TYR A 502 -1.09 14.95 25.51
CA TYR A 502 -2.39 14.32 25.30
C TYR A 502 -2.36 12.84 25.69
N ASP A 503 -3.35 12.39 26.46
CA ASP A 503 -3.64 10.96 26.60
C ASP A 503 -4.68 10.51 25.55
N ILE A 504 -4.86 9.20 25.39
CA ILE A 504 -5.72 8.65 24.33
C ILE A 504 -7.15 9.18 24.38
N ASN A 505 -7.73 9.37 25.57
CA ASN A 505 -9.11 9.84 25.70
C ASN A 505 -9.27 11.31 25.29
N ALA A 506 -8.17 12.09 25.29
CA ALA A 506 -8.20 13.49 24.88
C ALA A 506 -8.32 13.63 23.35
N ILE A 507 -7.76 12.68 22.59
CA ILE A 507 -7.60 12.80 21.13
C ILE A 507 -8.30 11.71 20.31
N ASP A 508 -8.58 10.54 20.87
CA ASP A 508 -9.17 9.38 20.17
C ASP A 508 -10.35 8.79 20.99
N ASN A 509 -11.38 9.61 21.22
CA ASN A 509 -12.61 9.22 21.91
C ASN A 509 -13.86 9.75 21.17
N GLY A 510 -13.79 9.79 19.83
CA GLY A 510 -14.85 10.31 18.98
C GLY A 510 -15.32 11.71 19.40
N ASN A 511 -16.64 11.88 19.57
CA ASN A 511 -17.26 13.15 20.00
C ASN A 511 -16.99 13.52 21.46
N SER A 512 -16.44 12.61 22.27
CA SER A 512 -16.08 12.87 23.67
C SER A 512 -14.61 13.31 23.84
N SER A 513 -13.85 13.41 22.74
CA SER A 513 -12.49 13.94 22.75
C SER A 513 -12.52 15.42 23.13
N ASP A 514 -11.78 15.78 24.18
CA ASP A 514 -11.78 17.14 24.75
C ASP A 514 -10.51 17.95 24.42
N TYR A 515 -9.53 17.32 23.77
CA TYR A 515 -8.24 17.92 23.41
C TYR A 515 -7.59 18.69 24.57
N THR A 516 -7.80 18.20 25.80
CA THR A 516 -7.23 18.77 27.02
C THR A 516 -5.97 18.01 27.38
N THR A 517 -4.85 18.72 27.43
CA THR A 517 -3.56 18.16 27.87
C THR A 517 -3.62 17.77 29.36
N SER A 518 -2.82 16.81 29.78
CA SER A 518 -2.64 16.44 31.18
C SER A 518 -1.25 15.85 31.41
N CYS A 519 -0.91 15.62 32.68
CA CYS A 519 0.35 15.00 33.06
C CYS A 519 0.26 13.48 33.02
N GLY A 520 1.23 12.84 32.36
CA GLY A 520 1.39 11.38 32.31
C GLY A 520 2.82 10.99 31.89
N SER A 521 3.12 9.70 31.91
CA SER A 521 4.39 9.18 31.36
C SER A 521 4.42 9.39 29.85
N HIS A 522 5.56 9.85 29.32
CA HIS A 522 5.73 10.02 27.87
C HIS A 522 5.62 8.67 27.14
N LEU A 523 4.88 8.64 26.04
CA LEU A 523 4.70 7.45 25.20
C LEU A 523 5.18 7.66 23.76
N ALA A 524 4.99 8.86 23.20
CA ALA A 524 5.43 9.20 21.85
C ALA A 524 5.34 10.70 21.58
N TRP A 525 5.94 11.12 20.46
CA TRP A 525 5.70 12.40 19.84
C TRP A 525 4.63 12.27 18.75
N LEU A 526 3.69 13.23 18.72
CA LEU A 526 2.60 13.34 17.77
C LEU A 526 2.96 14.35 16.68
N SER A 527 2.52 14.10 15.46
CA SER A 527 2.42 15.14 14.45
C SER A 527 1.01 15.76 14.44
N ALA A 528 0.85 16.94 13.86
CA ALA A 528 -0.49 17.52 13.65
C ALA A 528 -1.36 16.60 12.77
N ASN A 529 -0.79 16.02 11.72
CA ASN A 529 -1.51 15.06 10.87
C ASN A 529 -1.94 13.81 11.66
N GLY A 530 -1.10 13.29 12.56
CA GLY A 530 -1.43 12.16 13.43
C GLY A 530 -2.60 12.47 14.36
N ILE A 531 -2.63 13.68 14.95
CA ILE A 531 -3.73 14.12 15.82
C ILE A 531 -5.04 14.25 15.03
N TRP A 532 -4.99 14.74 13.79
CA TRP A 532 -6.16 14.74 12.92
C TRP A 532 -6.58 13.31 12.54
N ALA A 533 -5.64 12.44 12.18
CA ALA A 533 -5.93 11.08 11.73
C ALA A 533 -6.55 10.20 12.83
N LEU A 534 -6.15 10.39 14.09
CA LEU A 534 -6.75 9.70 15.24
C LEU A 534 -8.22 10.05 15.44
N ASN A 535 -8.63 11.28 15.12
CA ASN A 535 -10.04 11.68 15.17
C ASN A 535 -10.36 12.72 14.10
N ALA A 536 -10.59 12.22 12.88
CA ALA A 536 -10.90 13.00 11.68
C ALA A 536 -12.35 13.52 11.72
N ASN A 537 -12.64 14.39 12.66
CA ASN A 537 -13.98 14.90 12.97
C ASN A 537 -14.00 16.43 12.92
N SER A 538 -15.14 17.01 12.52
CA SER A 538 -15.35 18.46 12.52
C SER A 538 -15.33 19.08 13.93
N THR A 539 -15.45 18.28 14.98
CA THR A 539 -15.29 18.71 16.39
C THR A 539 -13.86 18.63 16.90
N ASN A 540 -12.89 18.26 16.06
CA ASN A 540 -11.49 18.24 16.44
C ASN A 540 -11.00 19.66 16.75
N ASN A 541 -10.82 19.92 18.05
CA ASN A 541 -10.45 21.22 18.61
C ASN A 541 -8.98 21.26 19.04
N ALA A 542 -8.16 20.32 18.55
CA ALA A 542 -6.71 20.43 18.71
C ALA A 542 -6.23 21.77 18.13
N PRO A 543 -5.16 22.36 18.68
CA PRO A 543 -4.79 23.74 18.40
C PRO A 543 -4.09 23.93 17.03
N PHE A 544 -4.46 23.19 15.99
CA PHE A 544 -3.86 23.22 14.64
C PHE A 544 -4.79 23.77 13.55
N HIS A 545 -5.90 24.40 13.93
CA HIS A 545 -6.84 25.06 13.01
C HIS A 545 -7.42 24.15 11.90
N PHE A 546 -7.64 22.87 12.19
CA PHE A 546 -8.14 21.89 11.21
C PHE A 546 -9.47 22.28 10.55
N GLN A 547 -10.29 23.08 11.23
CA GLN A 547 -11.60 23.55 10.76
C GLN A 547 -11.53 24.85 9.94
N GLY A 548 -10.35 25.46 9.79
CA GLY A 548 -10.19 26.61 8.92
C GLY A 548 -10.24 26.22 7.44
N SER A 549 -10.40 27.23 6.59
CA SER A 549 -10.39 27.06 5.14
C SER A 549 -9.59 28.15 4.45
N TYR A 550 -9.12 27.86 3.25
CA TYR A 550 -8.56 28.82 2.29
C TYR A 550 -9.22 28.63 0.91
N ASN A 551 -8.91 29.47 -0.06
CA ASN A 551 -9.48 29.35 -1.41
C ASN A 551 -8.44 28.86 -2.42
N ASP A 552 -8.88 28.00 -3.36
CA ASP A 552 -8.09 27.64 -4.53
C ASP A 552 -7.97 28.81 -5.53
N GLY A 553 -7.26 28.60 -6.64
CA GLY A 553 -7.07 29.61 -7.70
C GLY A 553 -8.36 30.02 -8.42
N ALA A 554 -9.42 29.21 -8.31
CA ALA A 554 -10.77 29.51 -8.81
C ALA A 554 -11.70 30.12 -7.75
N GLY A 555 -11.24 30.27 -6.50
CA GLY A 555 -12.01 30.82 -5.39
C GLY A 555 -12.84 29.80 -4.61
N ASN A 556 -12.69 28.50 -4.86
CA ASN A 556 -13.41 27.46 -4.13
C ASN A 556 -12.77 27.20 -2.76
N PRO A 557 -13.58 26.98 -1.71
CA PRO A 557 -13.04 26.73 -0.37
C PRO A 557 -12.42 25.33 -0.25
N ILE A 558 -11.21 25.28 0.28
CA ILE A 558 -10.43 24.09 0.62
C ILE A 558 -10.26 24.04 2.14
N GLN A 559 -10.56 22.90 2.76
CA GLN A 559 -10.44 22.74 4.20
C GLN A 559 -8.99 22.49 4.59
N LEU A 560 -8.53 23.10 5.69
CA LEU A 560 -7.15 22.93 6.15
C LEU A 560 -6.87 21.48 6.55
N ASN A 561 -7.84 20.74 7.09
CA ASN A 561 -7.64 19.31 7.34
C ASN A 561 -7.30 18.50 6.08
N GLN A 562 -7.86 18.85 4.92
CA GLN A 562 -7.51 18.21 3.64
C GLN A 562 -6.06 18.53 3.25
N LEU A 563 -5.59 19.73 3.59
CA LEU A 563 -4.20 20.12 3.42
C LEU A 563 -3.27 19.47 4.45
N PHE A 564 -3.67 19.23 5.69
CA PHE A 564 -2.84 18.47 6.66
C PHE A 564 -2.70 17.00 6.26
N ALA A 565 -3.76 16.40 5.73
CA ALA A 565 -3.76 15.00 5.31
C ALA A 565 -3.30 14.79 3.84
N CYS A 566 -3.13 15.87 3.07
CA CYS A 566 -2.87 15.82 1.62
C CYS A 566 -3.89 14.96 0.87
N THR A 567 -5.17 15.15 1.20
CA THR A 567 -6.30 14.45 0.58
C THR A 567 -7.02 15.34 -0.42
N ALA A 568 -7.70 14.73 -1.40
CA ALA A 568 -8.49 15.46 -2.39
C ALA A 568 -9.39 16.53 -1.72
N PRO A 569 -9.47 17.75 -2.28
CA PRO A 569 -9.01 18.16 -3.61
C PRO A 569 -7.52 18.56 -3.71
N THR A 570 -6.74 18.48 -2.62
CA THR A 570 -5.29 18.72 -2.69
C THR A 570 -4.57 17.63 -3.47
N VAL A 571 -3.41 17.95 -4.04
CA VAL A 571 -2.60 17.07 -4.91
C VAL A 571 -1.12 17.18 -4.58
N SER A 572 -0.35 16.12 -4.81
CA SER A 572 1.09 16.12 -4.58
C SER A 572 1.79 17.26 -5.32
N GLY A 573 2.64 18.02 -4.62
CA GLY A 573 3.48 19.07 -5.23
C GLY A 573 4.53 18.56 -6.23
N TYR A 574 4.76 17.24 -6.28
CA TYR A 574 5.60 16.59 -7.31
C TYR A 574 4.83 16.23 -8.59
N SER A 575 3.48 16.29 -8.57
CA SER A 575 2.69 15.97 -9.76
C SER A 575 3.01 16.93 -10.91
N SER A 576 2.91 16.45 -12.16
CA SER A 576 3.19 17.27 -13.34
C SER A 576 2.21 16.93 -14.48
N PRO A 577 1.49 17.92 -15.04
CA PRO A 577 1.43 19.32 -14.61
C PRO A 577 0.55 19.51 -13.36
N ILE A 578 0.90 20.48 -12.50
CA ILE A 578 -0.03 21.00 -11.48
C ILE A 578 -0.76 22.19 -12.11
N ALA A 579 -2.06 22.02 -12.38
CA ALA A 579 -2.89 23.06 -12.99
C ALA A 579 -3.14 24.24 -12.03
N ASP A 580 -3.31 23.94 -10.73
CA ASP A 580 -3.49 24.94 -9.68
C ASP A 580 -2.50 24.70 -8.52
N PRO A 581 -1.42 25.50 -8.43
CA PRO A 581 -0.43 25.39 -7.37
C PRO A 581 -0.99 25.60 -5.95
N SER A 582 -2.17 26.20 -5.78
CA SER A 582 -2.79 26.37 -4.46
C SER A 582 -3.33 25.06 -3.87
N LEU A 583 -3.51 24.04 -4.71
CA LEU A 583 -3.91 22.69 -4.32
C LEU A 583 -2.70 21.80 -3.98
N ALA A 584 -1.47 22.30 -4.18
CA ALA A 584 -0.28 21.51 -3.90
C ALA A 584 -0.13 21.24 -2.39
N CYS A 585 0.11 19.98 -2.05
CA CYS A 585 0.49 19.53 -0.73
C CYS A 585 1.83 18.78 -0.78
N GLY A 586 2.64 18.97 0.26
CA GLY A 586 3.99 18.41 0.35
C GLY A 586 4.98 19.10 -0.58
N CYS A 587 5.99 18.37 -1.04
CA CYS A 587 7.03 18.88 -1.95
C CYS A 587 7.73 20.14 -1.41
N THR A 588 8.42 19.99 -0.27
CA THR A 588 9.18 21.08 0.32
C THR A 588 10.64 20.98 -0.08
N ASN A 589 11.16 22.02 -0.71
CA ASN A 589 12.60 22.17 -0.87
C ASN A 589 13.18 22.72 0.44
N TRP A 590 13.42 21.84 1.42
CA TRP A 590 13.76 22.21 2.80
C TRP A 590 15.01 23.10 2.96
N GLY A 591 15.82 23.27 1.91
CA GLY A 591 16.98 24.16 1.88
C GLY A 591 16.90 25.29 0.84
N ASP A 592 15.73 25.59 0.28
CA ASP A 592 15.58 26.65 -0.71
C ASP A 592 15.64 28.06 -0.09
N GLY A 593 16.55 28.89 -0.59
CA GLY A 593 16.58 30.32 -0.28
C GLY A 593 15.35 31.09 -0.76
N ALA A 594 14.56 30.55 -1.71
CA ALA A 594 13.31 31.14 -2.21
C ALA A 594 12.10 30.94 -1.27
N LEU A 595 12.16 29.97 -0.35
CA LEU A 595 11.23 29.87 0.79
C LEU A 595 11.35 31.07 1.73
N ALA A 596 12.40 31.89 1.60
CA ALA A 596 12.58 33.14 2.35
C ALA A 596 11.49 34.19 2.10
N SER A 597 10.64 34.00 1.08
CA SER A 597 9.56 34.94 0.73
C SER A 597 8.19 34.57 1.32
N THR A 598 8.04 33.37 1.91
CA THR A 598 6.70 32.82 2.20
C THR A 598 6.10 33.28 3.53
N THR A 599 6.89 33.85 4.45
CA THR A 599 6.38 34.41 5.73
C THR A 599 6.59 35.91 5.91
N GLY A 600 7.25 36.60 4.97
CA GLY A 600 7.83 37.91 5.27
C GLY A 600 8.97 37.75 6.28
N ASP A 601 10.19 37.95 5.78
CA ASP A 601 11.46 37.95 6.50
C ASP A 601 12.05 36.58 6.97
N ALA A 602 13.21 36.29 6.36
CA ALA A 602 14.33 35.44 6.78
C ALA A 602 14.35 33.93 6.40
N ALA A 603 15.58 33.47 6.07
CA ALA A 603 15.95 32.09 5.78
C ALA A 603 15.58 31.16 6.95
N PHE A 604 15.23 29.91 6.68
CA PHE A 604 15.00 28.90 7.73
C PHE A 604 16.27 28.70 8.57
N SER A 605 16.12 28.57 9.89
CA SER A 605 17.25 28.51 10.84
C SER A 605 18.11 27.25 10.69
N ALA A 606 17.54 26.19 10.10
CA ALA A 606 18.14 24.87 10.04
C ALA A 606 18.62 24.53 8.64
N GLN A 607 19.87 24.05 8.54
CA GLN A 607 20.30 23.25 7.40
C GLN A 607 19.50 21.95 7.46
N ILE A 608 18.44 21.85 6.65
CA ILE A 608 17.68 20.61 6.44
C ILE A 608 18.16 20.03 5.11
N ALA A 609 18.15 18.71 4.96
CA ALA A 609 18.62 18.07 3.74
C ALA A 609 17.90 18.63 2.50
N THR A 610 18.66 19.06 1.50
CA THR A 610 18.10 19.53 0.23
C THR A 610 17.68 18.34 -0.64
N PRO A 611 16.50 18.36 -1.26
CA PRO A 611 16.08 17.30 -2.17
C PRO A 611 17.04 17.17 -3.36
N SER A 612 17.20 15.96 -3.85
CA SER A 612 17.93 15.69 -5.10
C SER A 612 17.13 16.03 -6.35
N THR A 613 15.79 16.08 -6.28
CA THR A 613 14.90 16.53 -7.36
C THR A 613 14.03 17.70 -6.92
N SER A 614 14.01 18.74 -7.75
CA SER A 614 13.18 19.92 -7.56
C SER A 614 11.69 19.61 -7.73
N CYS A 615 10.87 20.31 -6.97
CA CYS A 615 9.42 20.28 -7.07
C CYS A 615 8.88 20.86 -8.37
N THR A 616 7.79 20.29 -8.90
CA THR A 616 7.06 20.84 -10.05
C THR A 616 6.35 22.14 -9.68
N ALA A 617 5.74 22.17 -8.50
CA ALA A 617 5.30 23.39 -7.83
C ALA A 617 6.11 23.51 -6.54
N ASN A 618 7.17 24.32 -6.55
CA ASN A 618 8.00 24.56 -5.36
C ASN A 618 7.29 25.35 -4.25
N ASN A 619 5.96 25.38 -4.24
CA ASN A 619 5.14 26.23 -3.37
C ASN A 619 5.62 27.70 -3.37
N THR A 620 6.25 28.15 -4.47
CA THR A 620 6.77 29.50 -4.69
C THR A 620 6.26 30.00 -6.04
N VAL A 621 5.32 30.95 -6.03
CA VAL A 621 5.08 31.86 -7.14
C VAL A 621 5.31 33.27 -6.60
N ALA A 622 5.83 34.14 -7.47
CA ALA A 622 6.15 35.51 -7.15
C ALA A 622 4.94 36.25 -6.53
N GLY A 623 5.04 36.59 -5.24
CA GLY A 623 4.21 37.62 -4.59
C GLY A 623 3.07 37.15 -3.68
N SER A 624 2.98 35.89 -3.24
CA SER A 624 1.94 35.47 -2.27
C SER A 624 2.41 34.35 -1.33
N SER A 625 2.12 34.48 -0.03
CA SER A 625 2.33 33.43 0.98
C SER A 625 1.38 32.24 0.74
N TYR A 626 1.89 31.01 0.69
CA TYR A 626 1.10 29.80 0.45
C TYR A 626 0.55 29.19 1.74
N ASN A 627 -0.66 28.62 1.66
CA ASN A 627 -1.38 28.02 2.79
C ASN A 627 -0.61 26.83 3.40
N TRP A 628 0.05 25.99 2.60
CA TRP A 628 0.82 24.86 3.12
C TRP A 628 2.00 25.34 3.99
N SER A 629 2.78 26.31 3.49
CA SER A 629 3.88 26.90 4.25
C SER A 629 3.42 27.68 5.47
N ALA A 630 2.22 28.26 5.44
CA ALA A 630 1.64 28.99 6.55
C ALA A 630 1.08 28.09 7.67
N TYR A 631 0.42 26.98 7.31
CA TYR A 631 -0.34 26.17 8.26
C TYR A 631 0.32 24.82 8.58
N VAL A 632 0.89 24.15 7.57
CA VAL A 632 1.41 22.78 7.72
C VAL A 632 2.89 22.78 8.07
N LEU A 633 3.72 23.49 7.31
CA LEU A 633 5.18 23.48 7.46
C LEU A 633 5.66 23.70 8.91
N PRO A 634 5.16 24.71 9.65
CA PRO A 634 5.62 24.93 11.02
C PRO A 634 5.32 23.71 11.93
N SER A 635 4.20 23.04 11.68
CA SER A 635 3.77 21.90 12.50
C SER A 635 4.60 20.63 12.33
N ILE A 636 5.43 20.53 11.28
CA ILE A 636 6.19 19.30 10.95
C ILE A 636 7.70 19.53 10.75
N ALA A 637 8.16 20.77 10.58
CA ALA A 637 9.58 21.04 10.31
C ALA A 637 10.52 20.56 11.42
N TRP A 638 10.06 20.56 12.68
CA TRP A 638 10.81 19.99 13.80
C TRP A 638 10.99 18.47 13.70
N LEU A 639 10.02 17.73 13.16
CA LEU A 639 10.15 16.29 12.88
C LEU A 639 11.25 16.07 11.86
N LYS A 640 11.24 16.86 10.78
CA LYS A 640 12.24 16.76 9.71
C LYS A 640 13.63 17.13 10.20
N LYS A 641 13.75 18.13 11.08
CA LYS A 641 15.03 18.48 11.70
C LYS A 641 15.58 17.36 12.58
N SER A 642 14.70 16.70 13.34
CA SER A 642 15.07 15.60 14.24
C SER A 642 15.45 14.32 13.50
N CYS A 643 14.81 14.05 12.36
CA CYS A 643 15.17 12.98 11.44
C CYS A 643 15.11 13.45 9.98
N PRO A 644 16.21 14.02 9.45
CA PRO A 644 16.24 14.54 8.07
C PRO A 644 16.01 13.49 6.99
N THR A 645 16.24 12.22 7.33
CA THR A 645 16.08 11.07 6.43
C THR A 645 14.77 10.32 6.63
N CYS A 646 13.87 10.82 7.49
CA CYS A 646 12.55 10.26 7.70
C CYS A 646 11.50 11.02 6.88
N TYR A 647 10.47 10.29 6.47
CA TYR A 647 9.31 10.79 5.74
C TYR A 647 8.34 11.39 6.75
N THR A 648 8.17 12.72 6.70
CA THR A 648 7.46 13.47 7.76
C THR A 648 6.06 13.93 7.36
N TYR A 649 5.75 13.86 6.07
CA TYR A 649 4.49 14.32 5.51
C TYR A 649 4.19 13.56 4.19
N PRO A 650 2.92 13.38 3.78
CA PRO A 650 2.62 12.77 2.48
C PRO A 650 3.27 13.53 1.32
N PHE A 651 4.00 12.82 0.47
CA PHE A 651 4.84 13.37 -0.59
C PHE A 651 5.91 14.33 -0.04
N ASP A 652 6.60 13.90 1.02
CA ASP A 652 7.86 14.48 1.47
C ASP A 652 8.95 14.31 0.39
N ASP A 653 10.11 14.87 0.65
CA ASP A 653 11.18 14.99 -0.32
C ASP A 653 12.09 13.75 -0.42
N MET A 654 12.89 13.68 -1.49
CA MET A 654 13.74 12.52 -1.79
C MET A 654 14.83 12.23 -0.76
N SER A 655 15.12 13.13 0.19
CA SER A 655 16.00 12.83 1.33
C SER A 655 15.45 11.73 2.25
N SER A 656 14.16 11.41 2.12
CA SER A 656 13.45 10.47 2.99
C SER A 656 13.03 9.17 2.32
N THR A 657 13.36 8.97 1.03
CA THR A 657 13.14 7.70 0.33
C THR A 657 14.48 7.15 -0.15
N PHE A 658 14.66 5.84 0.01
CA PHE A 658 15.89 5.16 -0.35
C PHE A 658 15.62 4.04 -1.35
N GLN A 659 16.65 3.70 -2.10
CA GLN A 659 16.62 2.70 -3.15
C GLN A 659 17.89 1.87 -3.13
N CYS A 660 17.75 0.55 -3.01
CA CYS A 660 18.88 -0.38 -3.03
C CYS A 660 18.60 -1.58 -3.95
N SER A 661 19.66 -2.03 -4.59
CA SER A 661 19.71 -3.32 -5.28
C SER A 661 21.08 -3.95 -5.04
N ASN A 662 21.19 -5.26 -5.19
CA ASN A 662 22.47 -5.96 -5.26
C ASN A 662 22.86 -6.32 -6.71
N GLN A 663 22.11 -5.81 -7.68
CA GLN A 663 22.38 -5.97 -9.10
C GLN A 663 23.16 -4.75 -9.63
N ALA A 664 24.44 -4.94 -9.95
CA ALA A 664 25.32 -3.88 -10.44
C ALA A 664 24.96 -3.38 -11.86
N SER A 665 24.11 -4.11 -12.59
CA SER A 665 23.54 -3.76 -13.90
C SER A 665 22.29 -4.62 -14.12
N SER A 666 21.32 -4.14 -14.90
CA SER A 666 20.02 -4.79 -15.19
C SER A 666 20.09 -6.12 -15.97
N SER A 667 21.18 -6.88 -15.86
CA SER A 667 21.37 -8.15 -16.56
C SER A 667 21.51 -9.33 -15.59
N SER A 668 20.39 -10.07 -15.51
CA SER A 668 20.20 -11.43 -14.97
C SER A 668 20.51 -11.67 -13.48
N GLY A 669 19.53 -11.42 -12.63
CA GLY A 669 19.44 -11.96 -11.27
C GLY A 669 18.26 -11.36 -10.52
N THR A 670 17.62 -12.11 -9.62
CA THR A 670 16.66 -11.51 -8.69
C THR A 670 17.40 -10.60 -7.74
N ASN A 671 16.89 -9.39 -7.52
CA ASN A 671 17.39 -8.58 -6.41
C ASN A 671 17.23 -9.43 -5.13
N SER A 672 18.11 -9.28 -4.14
CA SER A 672 18.09 -10.05 -2.89
C SER A 672 18.74 -9.30 -1.72
N VAL A 673 18.72 -7.96 -1.77
CA VAL A 673 19.27 -7.11 -0.70
C VAL A 673 18.66 -7.47 0.66
N PRO A 674 19.44 -7.94 1.63
CA PRO A 674 18.99 -8.09 3.00
C PRO A 674 18.95 -6.73 3.69
N TYR A 675 18.09 -6.59 4.69
CA TYR A 675 17.88 -5.34 5.41
C TYR A 675 17.97 -5.52 6.92
N VAL A 676 18.32 -4.44 7.62
CA VAL A 676 18.35 -4.36 9.08
C VAL A 676 17.50 -3.19 9.55
N ILE A 677 16.57 -3.48 10.46
CA ILE A 677 15.80 -2.51 11.24
C ILE A 677 16.27 -2.61 12.68
N THR A 678 16.73 -1.50 13.24
CA THR A 678 17.17 -1.43 14.65
C THR A 678 16.32 -0.44 15.43
N PHE A 679 15.72 -0.92 16.52
CA PHE A 679 15.02 -0.10 17.51
C PHE A 679 16.02 0.40 18.55
N ASN A 680 16.41 1.68 18.46
CA ASN A 680 17.52 2.31 19.18
C ASN A 680 17.09 3.00 20.49
N GLY A 681 15.92 2.65 21.03
CA GLY A 681 15.42 3.18 22.30
C GLY A 681 14.24 4.14 22.15
N HIS A 682 13.52 4.32 23.25
CA HIS A 682 12.39 5.22 23.35
C HIS A 682 12.82 6.68 23.10
N ILE A 683 12.06 7.42 22.30
CA ILE A 683 12.35 8.83 22.01
C ILE A 683 12.06 9.65 23.28
N PRO A 684 13.05 10.38 23.84
CA PRO A 684 12.85 11.09 25.10
C PRO A 684 11.74 12.15 25.02
N GLY A 685 10.96 12.25 26.11
CA GLY A 685 9.92 13.26 26.25
C GLY A 685 10.41 14.61 26.77
N GLN A 686 11.62 14.72 27.32
CA GLN A 686 12.17 15.94 27.94
C GLN A 686 13.52 16.34 27.35
#